data_AF-B8LVX3-F1
#
_entry.id   AF-B8LVX3-F1
#
_cell.length_a   1.000
_cell.length_b   1.000
_cell.length_c   1.000
_cell.angle_alpha   90.00
_cell.angle_beta   90.00
_cell.angle_gamma   90.00
#
_symmetry.space_group_name_H-M   'P 1'
#
loop_
_entity.id
_entity.type
_entity.pdbx_description
1 polymer ?
#
loop_
_entity_poly.entity_id
_entity_poly.type
_entity_poly.pdbx_seq_one_letter_code
_entity_poly.pdbx_strand_id
1 'polypeptide(L)'
;MFETETEKTGGRALEHKSNGSNVNRDIEGNSQSESSTPTPSGATTPPKCVLPEGGLQGWLAVLACWCIMFNTFGYINAFGIFEVYYKSTMLPHQSQSKIAWIGSIQVFFMFSAGLVSGPLMDRYGPKPILIPCSILFTLSVMLTSLCREYYQFILAQGVLGGLANGLTYTPALAAVGHYFLKKRSLAMGIASSGASVSGATLPIALNRLLNRTTVGFGCSDAPKRRSGPPLLLEAWRNPAYSFQVAGTFLVMWAVFVPFFYLPGFGQSIGLSVDLSFYLLAILNTASLFGRLFGGTVADRMGRINTLSFACLICGILILCWLPIRSHGAIIAFAALFGFFSGTVIAVFPATIAMTAPQSNQIGSYLGMALGVYSLAGLSALILVGGFGTRLRPLTLTLPKPLVEFGNRPMILHQVESLAAAGVTDIVLAVNYRPDIMVQALKKYEEQYNINIEFSVESEPLGTAGPLKLAEKILGKDDSPFFVLNSDVICEYPFKQLAEFHKAHGDEGTIVVTKVDEPSKYGVVVHKPNHPSRIDRFVEKPVEFVGNRINAGIYILNPSVLKRIELRPTSIEQETFPAIVKEGQLHSFDLEGFWMDVGQPKDFLSGTCLYLTSLAKRNSKLLSPSSEPYVYGGNVMVDPSAKIGKNCRIGPNVVIGPNVVVGDGVRLQRCVLLENSKVKDHAWVKSTIVGWNSSVGKWARLENVTVLGDDVTIADEVYVNGGSILPHKSIKQNIDVPAIIM
;
A
#
# COMPACT_ATOMS: atom_id res chain seq x y z
N MET A 1 71.42 5.58 -24.65
CA MET A 1 70.93 5.91 -23.30
C MET A 1 70.15 4.68 -22.85
N PHE A 2 70.82 3.73 -22.21
CA PHE A 2 71.20 3.74 -20.77
C PHE A 2 69.95 3.56 -19.88
N GLU A 3 69.79 2.51 -19.08
CA GLU A 3 70.58 1.25 -18.97
C GLU A 3 69.80 0.11 -18.24
N THR A 4 70.44 -1.06 -18.17
CA THR A 4 70.40 -2.24 -17.23
C THR A 4 69.61 -2.18 -15.89
N GLU A 5 69.25 -3.27 -15.18
CA GLU A 5 69.13 -4.75 -15.42
C GLU A 5 68.40 -5.48 -14.26
N THR A 6 68.39 -6.84 -14.28
CA THR A 6 67.97 -7.87 -13.29
C THR A 6 66.64 -8.58 -13.61
N GLU A 7 66.53 -9.75 -14.27
CA GLU A 7 67.37 -10.95 -14.57
C GLU A 7 66.95 -12.20 -13.74
N LYS A 8 67.01 -13.39 -14.38
CA LYS A 8 66.78 -14.78 -13.87
C LYS A 8 65.31 -15.17 -13.61
N THR A 9 64.82 -16.40 -13.89
CA THR A 9 65.27 -17.57 -14.69
C THR A 9 64.02 -18.48 -14.91
N GLY A 10 63.92 -19.39 -15.89
CA GLY A 10 64.83 -19.79 -16.98
C GLY A 10 64.64 -21.28 -17.35
N GLY A 11 64.33 -21.60 -18.62
CA GLY A 11 64.09 -22.97 -19.09
C GLY A 11 63.94 -23.05 -20.63
N ARG A 12 64.30 -24.18 -21.26
CA ARG A 12 64.54 -24.29 -22.72
C ARG A 12 63.62 -25.30 -23.42
N ALA A 13 63.58 -25.25 -24.74
CA ALA A 13 62.64 -26.01 -25.59
C ALA A 13 63.06 -27.46 -25.91
N LEU A 14 62.05 -28.27 -26.27
CA LEU A 14 62.00 -29.34 -27.29
C LEU A 14 63.30 -30.09 -27.70
N GLU A 15 63.28 -31.43 -27.68
CA GLU A 15 63.19 -32.26 -28.92
C GLU A 15 63.24 -33.81 -28.73
N HIS A 16 62.88 -34.52 -29.81
CA HIS A 16 63.39 -35.83 -30.28
C HIS A 16 62.86 -37.22 -29.79
N LYS A 17 62.10 -37.85 -30.70
CA LYS A 17 62.24 -39.21 -31.34
C LYS A 17 62.49 -40.48 -30.52
N SER A 18 61.78 -41.56 -30.90
CA SER A 18 62.30 -42.80 -31.57
C SER A 18 61.29 -43.97 -31.44
N ASN A 19 61.25 -45.07 -32.23
CA ASN A 19 61.61 -45.30 -33.65
C ASN A 19 60.86 -46.54 -34.20
N GLY A 20 60.58 -46.57 -35.52
CA GLY A 20 60.33 -47.77 -36.35
C GLY A 20 59.14 -48.70 -36.01
N SER A 21 58.86 -49.78 -36.75
CA SER A 21 59.01 -50.05 -38.20
C SER A 21 58.59 -51.50 -38.53
N ASN A 22 57.49 -51.71 -39.28
CA ASN A 22 57.39 -52.62 -40.44
C ASN A 22 55.94 -52.92 -40.91
N VAL A 23 55.62 -52.41 -42.10
CA VAL A 23 55.09 -53.13 -43.28
C VAL A 23 54.29 -54.45 -43.09
N ASN A 24 53.08 -54.43 -43.70
CA ASN A 24 52.30 -55.52 -44.34
C ASN A 24 51.27 -56.39 -43.58
N ARG A 25 50.15 -56.53 -44.31
CA ARG A 25 49.24 -57.68 -44.49
C ARG A 25 48.08 -57.94 -43.51
N ASP A 26 47.02 -58.41 -44.16
CA ASP A 26 45.70 -58.78 -43.68
C ASP A 26 45.63 -60.23 -43.17
N ILE A 27 44.39 -60.68 -42.93
CA ILE A 27 43.92 -62.06 -42.69
C ILE A 27 43.86 -62.51 -41.21
N GLU A 28 42.62 -62.58 -40.73
CA GLU A 28 41.95 -63.63 -39.92
C GLU A 28 42.81 -64.75 -39.29
N GLY A 29 42.54 -65.15 -38.03
CA GLY A 29 43.15 -66.40 -37.53
C GLY A 29 43.10 -66.79 -36.04
N ASN A 30 41.94 -66.76 -35.38
CA ASN A 30 41.51 -67.74 -34.35
C ASN A 30 42.53 -68.39 -33.35
N SER A 31 42.44 -68.04 -32.05
CA SER A 31 42.76 -68.92 -30.89
C SER A 31 42.00 -68.41 -29.65
N GLN A 32 41.04 -69.16 -29.08
CA GLN A 32 41.13 -70.29 -28.14
C GLN A 32 41.35 -69.94 -26.65
N SER A 33 40.26 -69.52 -26.02
CA SER A 33 39.74 -69.99 -24.71
C SER A 33 40.68 -70.31 -23.53
N GLU A 34 40.61 -69.45 -22.51
CA GLU A 34 40.35 -69.88 -21.11
C GLU A 34 39.07 -69.15 -20.62
N SER A 35 38.49 -69.56 -19.48
CA SER A 35 37.08 -69.27 -19.15
C SER A 35 36.85 -68.37 -17.93
N SER A 36 35.71 -67.66 -17.95
CA SER A 36 35.07 -66.91 -16.84
C SER A 36 35.67 -65.56 -16.38
N THR A 37 35.55 -64.52 -17.23
CA THR A 37 35.10 -63.12 -16.95
C THR A 37 35.72 -62.14 -17.97
N PRO A 38 35.15 -60.92 -18.19
CA PRO A 38 33.79 -60.44 -17.91
C PRO A 38 32.92 -60.70 -19.18
N THR A 39 32.07 -59.87 -19.83
CA THR A 39 31.53 -58.51 -19.62
C THR A 39 30.16 -58.37 -20.31
N PRO A 40 29.10 -57.79 -19.71
CA PRO A 40 27.83 -57.55 -20.40
C PRO A 40 27.91 -56.31 -21.32
N SER A 41 28.17 -56.53 -22.62
CA SER A 41 27.85 -55.53 -23.65
C SER A 41 26.33 -55.47 -23.83
N GLY A 42 25.72 -54.28 -23.72
CA GLY A 42 24.26 -54.17 -23.78
C GLY A 42 23.63 -52.94 -23.11
N ALA A 43 24.40 -51.93 -22.70
CA ALA A 43 23.85 -50.67 -22.20
C ALA A 43 23.18 -49.88 -23.34
N THR A 44 21.88 -50.12 -23.55
CA THR A 44 21.05 -49.36 -24.49
C THR A 44 21.06 -47.89 -24.08
N THR A 45 21.61 -47.03 -24.95
CA THR A 45 21.56 -45.58 -24.73
C THR A 45 20.10 -45.13 -24.75
N PRO A 46 19.64 -44.33 -23.77
CA PRO A 46 18.25 -43.90 -23.72
C PRO A 46 17.91 -43.12 -25.00
N PRO A 47 16.73 -43.37 -25.62
CA PRO A 47 16.41 -42.83 -26.93
C PRO A 47 16.42 -41.30 -26.90
N LYS A 48 17.22 -40.68 -27.78
CA LYS A 48 17.31 -39.22 -27.92
C LYS A 48 15.91 -38.65 -28.16
N CYS A 49 15.41 -37.85 -27.23
CA CYS A 49 14.05 -37.33 -27.25
C CYS A 49 13.87 -36.31 -28.39
N VAL A 50 13.30 -36.76 -29.52
CA VAL A 50 12.97 -35.90 -30.67
C VAL A 50 11.64 -35.19 -30.40
N LEU A 51 11.71 -33.95 -29.91
CA LEU A 51 10.52 -33.08 -29.83
C LEU A 51 10.14 -32.58 -31.24
N PRO A 52 8.84 -32.40 -31.54
CA PRO A 52 8.36 -31.86 -32.82
C PRO A 52 8.53 -30.33 -32.88
N GLU A 53 9.79 -29.89 -33.05
CA GLU A 53 10.21 -28.47 -33.11
C GLU A 53 9.35 -27.62 -34.08
N GLY A 54 8.39 -26.86 -33.53
CA GLY A 54 7.70 -25.79 -34.25
C GLY A 54 6.70 -26.22 -35.33
N GLY A 55 6.15 -27.43 -35.26
CA GLY A 55 4.99 -27.81 -36.09
C GLY A 55 3.73 -27.00 -35.74
N LEU A 56 2.70 -27.05 -36.60
CA LEU A 56 1.45 -26.28 -36.44
C LEU A 56 0.81 -26.45 -35.05
N GLN A 57 0.79 -27.68 -34.52
CA GLN A 57 0.26 -27.97 -33.17
C GLN A 57 1.05 -27.27 -32.05
N GLY A 58 2.37 -27.12 -32.20
CA GLY A 58 3.22 -26.42 -31.22
C GLY A 58 2.97 -24.92 -31.23
N TRP A 59 2.80 -24.31 -32.40
CA TRP A 59 2.44 -22.88 -32.50
C TRP A 59 1.00 -22.59 -32.06
N LEU A 60 0.06 -23.52 -32.30
CA LEU A 60 -1.29 -23.45 -31.73
C LEU A 60 -1.26 -23.58 -30.19
N ALA A 61 -0.37 -24.39 -29.62
CA ALA A 61 -0.17 -24.45 -28.17
C ALA A 61 0.41 -23.14 -27.59
N VAL A 62 1.35 -22.50 -28.30
CA VAL A 62 1.85 -21.15 -27.95
C VAL A 62 0.74 -20.11 -28.01
N LEU A 63 -0.11 -20.12 -29.05
CA LEU A 63 -1.25 -19.21 -29.18
C LEU A 63 -2.32 -19.47 -28.09
N ALA A 64 -2.63 -20.72 -27.77
CA ALA A 64 -3.55 -21.05 -26.69
C ALA A 64 -3.01 -20.57 -25.32
N CYS A 65 -1.71 -20.76 -25.06
CA CYS A 65 -1.07 -20.24 -23.85
C CYS A 65 -1.03 -18.70 -23.83
N TRP A 66 -0.88 -18.05 -24.98
CA TRP A 66 -0.98 -16.59 -25.13
C TRP A 66 -2.36 -16.09 -24.72
N CYS A 67 -3.44 -16.69 -25.25
CA CYS A 67 -4.82 -16.31 -24.92
C CYS A 67 -5.15 -16.56 -23.44
N ILE A 68 -4.60 -17.62 -22.83
CA ILE A 68 -4.76 -17.90 -21.40
C ILE A 68 -4.01 -16.85 -20.57
N MET A 69 -2.74 -16.59 -20.86
CA MET A 69 -1.94 -15.59 -20.13
C MET A 69 -2.43 -14.15 -20.35
N PHE A 70 -3.06 -13.86 -21.50
CA PHE A 70 -3.79 -12.61 -21.72
C PHE A 70 -4.89 -12.43 -20.68
N ASN A 71 -5.70 -13.46 -20.42
CA ASN A 71 -6.83 -13.38 -19.49
C ASN A 71 -6.42 -13.52 -18.01
N THR A 72 -5.57 -14.49 -17.65
CA THR A 72 -5.23 -14.76 -16.23
C THR A 72 -4.40 -13.63 -15.61
N PHE A 73 -3.18 -13.41 -16.14
CA PHE A 73 -2.29 -12.33 -15.67
C PHE A 73 -2.79 -10.95 -16.05
N GLY A 74 -3.51 -10.79 -17.16
CA GLY A 74 -4.08 -9.50 -17.55
C GLY A 74 -5.15 -9.00 -16.59
N TYR A 75 -6.05 -9.89 -16.15
CA TYR A 75 -7.07 -9.56 -15.17
C TYR A 75 -6.46 -9.19 -13.82
N ILE A 76 -5.42 -9.92 -13.39
CA ILE A 76 -4.65 -9.62 -12.17
C ILE A 76 -3.87 -8.30 -12.29
N ASN A 77 -3.26 -8.01 -13.44
CA ASN A 77 -2.58 -6.73 -13.69
C ASN A 77 -3.56 -5.54 -13.71
N ALA A 78 -4.85 -5.78 -13.96
CA ALA A 78 -5.92 -4.79 -13.83
C ALA A 78 -6.47 -4.65 -12.40
N PHE A 79 -5.98 -5.42 -11.42
CA PHE A 79 -6.50 -5.42 -10.05
C PHE A 79 -6.50 -4.03 -9.39
N GLY A 80 -5.50 -3.18 -9.66
CA GLY A 80 -5.46 -1.81 -9.10
C GLY A 80 -6.66 -0.93 -9.49
N ILE A 81 -7.35 -1.22 -10.59
CA ILE A 81 -8.61 -0.54 -10.96
C ILE A 81 -9.80 -1.15 -10.23
N PHE A 82 -9.83 -2.48 -10.07
CA PHE A 82 -10.82 -3.15 -9.23
C PHE A 82 -10.72 -2.70 -7.77
N GLU A 83 -9.51 -2.54 -7.22
CA GLU A 83 -9.26 -2.03 -5.86
C GLU A 83 -9.87 -0.63 -5.66
N VAL A 84 -9.59 0.30 -6.58
CA VAL A 84 -10.14 1.66 -6.56
C VAL A 84 -11.66 1.64 -6.70
N TYR A 85 -12.22 0.85 -7.64
CA TYR A 85 -13.66 0.74 -7.87
C TYR A 85 -14.40 0.11 -6.67
N TYR A 86 -13.83 -0.93 -6.06
CA TYR A 86 -14.35 -1.50 -4.83
C TYR A 86 -14.30 -0.48 -3.69
N LYS A 87 -13.21 0.29 -3.56
CA LYS A 87 -13.12 1.33 -2.53
C LYS A 87 -14.07 2.51 -2.75
N SER A 88 -14.39 2.86 -3.99
CA SER A 88 -15.30 3.97 -4.32
C SER A 88 -16.79 3.58 -4.24
N THR A 89 -17.13 2.33 -4.61
CA THR A 89 -18.51 2.01 -5.03
C THR A 89 -19.12 0.80 -4.30
N MET A 90 -18.35 -0.25 -4.02
CA MET A 90 -18.90 -1.51 -3.47
C MET A 90 -18.58 -1.74 -1.98
N LEU A 91 -17.38 -1.37 -1.55
CA LEU A 91 -16.84 -1.60 -0.20
C LEU A 91 -16.30 -0.29 0.44
N PRO A 92 -17.04 0.83 0.43
CA PRO A 92 -16.53 2.12 0.93
C PRO A 92 -16.13 2.08 2.41
N HIS A 93 -16.72 1.18 3.21
CA HIS A 93 -16.43 1.00 4.64
C HIS A 93 -15.15 0.19 4.92
N GLN A 94 -14.62 -0.59 3.97
CA GLN A 94 -13.41 -1.40 4.19
C GLN A 94 -12.14 -0.56 4.02
N SER A 95 -11.06 -0.93 4.71
CA SER A 95 -9.74 -0.30 4.50
C SER A 95 -9.14 -0.70 3.16
N GLN A 96 -8.32 0.16 2.56
CA GLN A 96 -7.67 -0.14 1.29
C GLN A 96 -6.77 -1.39 1.39
N SER A 97 -6.08 -1.57 2.53
CA SER A 97 -5.33 -2.80 2.83
C SER A 97 -6.22 -4.05 2.80
N LYS A 98 -7.42 -4.03 3.40
CA LYS A 98 -8.36 -5.16 3.29
C LYS A 98 -8.77 -5.43 1.84
N ILE A 99 -9.06 -4.40 1.05
CA ILE A 99 -9.42 -4.60 -0.37
C ILE A 99 -8.23 -5.17 -1.15
N ALA A 100 -7.00 -4.71 -0.90
CA ALA A 100 -5.79 -5.24 -1.53
C ALA A 100 -5.55 -6.74 -1.26
N TRP A 101 -5.95 -7.26 -0.09
CA TRP A 101 -5.87 -8.70 0.21
C TRP A 101 -6.63 -9.58 -0.79
N ILE A 102 -7.70 -9.08 -1.44
CA ILE A 102 -8.41 -9.83 -2.50
C ILE A 102 -7.44 -10.14 -3.66
N GLY A 103 -6.64 -9.16 -4.08
CA GLY A 103 -5.63 -9.32 -5.13
C GLY A 103 -4.46 -10.20 -4.69
N SER A 104 -3.94 -10.01 -3.47
CA SER A 104 -2.86 -10.85 -2.92
C SER A 104 -3.28 -12.32 -2.81
N ILE A 105 -4.52 -12.60 -2.38
CA ILE A 105 -5.08 -13.95 -2.30
C ILE A 105 -5.30 -14.53 -3.70
N GLN A 106 -5.74 -13.72 -4.69
CA GLN A 106 -5.86 -14.15 -6.09
C GLN A 106 -4.50 -14.54 -6.69
N VAL A 107 -3.45 -13.77 -6.41
CA VAL A 107 -2.06 -14.05 -6.83
C VAL A 107 -1.52 -15.30 -6.13
N PHE A 108 -1.72 -15.43 -4.82
CA PHE A 108 -1.30 -16.60 -4.04
C PHE A 108 -1.93 -17.89 -4.60
N PHE A 109 -3.25 -17.94 -4.76
CA PHE A 109 -3.92 -19.15 -5.26
C PHE A 109 -3.62 -19.43 -6.74
N MET A 110 -3.32 -18.41 -7.56
CA MET A 110 -2.82 -18.64 -8.92
C MET A 110 -1.47 -19.37 -8.93
N PHE A 111 -0.53 -18.99 -8.06
CA PHE A 111 0.79 -19.61 -8.02
C PHE A 111 0.80 -20.94 -7.22
N SER A 112 0.08 -21.03 -6.10
CA SER A 112 0.05 -22.24 -5.26
C SER A 112 -0.74 -23.38 -5.93
N ALA A 113 -1.77 -23.09 -6.72
CA ALA A 113 -2.42 -24.11 -7.57
C ALA A 113 -1.48 -24.71 -8.63
N GLY A 114 -0.30 -24.11 -8.88
CA GLY A 114 0.78 -24.71 -9.65
C GLY A 114 1.22 -26.08 -9.10
N LEU A 115 1.24 -26.25 -7.77
CA LEU A 115 1.58 -27.51 -7.08
C LEU A 115 0.69 -28.68 -7.48
N VAL A 116 -0.58 -28.39 -7.76
CA VAL A 116 -1.59 -29.40 -8.12
C VAL A 116 -1.71 -29.52 -9.64
N SER A 117 -1.77 -28.39 -10.35
CA SER A 117 -1.97 -28.36 -11.81
C SER A 117 -0.77 -28.85 -12.62
N GLY A 118 0.46 -28.69 -12.15
CA GLY A 118 1.66 -29.26 -12.78
C GLY A 118 1.59 -30.80 -12.86
N PRO A 119 1.46 -31.50 -11.72
CA PRO A 119 1.25 -32.95 -11.71
C PRO A 119 -0.04 -33.41 -12.38
N LEU A 120 -1.15 -32.66 -12.28
CA LEU A 120 -2.37 -32.97 -13.03
C LEU A 120 -2.16 -32.85 -14.56
N MET A 121 -1.38 -31.88 -15.01
CA MET A 121 -1.03 -31.68 -16.42
C MET A 121 -0.19 -32.84 -16.95
N ASP A 122 0.86 -33.22 -16.22
CA ASP A 122 1.69 -34.40 -16.54
C ASP A 122 0.84 -35.70 -16.54
N ARG A 123 -0.24 -35.76 -15.76
CA ARG A 123 -1.12 -36.93 -15.59
C ARG A 123 -2.35 -37.02 -16.50
N TYR A 124 -2.91 -35.91 -16.95
CA TYR A 124 -4.17 -35.90 -17.73
C TYR A 124 -4.06 -35.13 -19.05
N GLY A 125 -2.93 -34.48 -19.30
CA GLY A 125 -2.79 -33.46 -20.33
C GLY A 125 -3.48 -32.14 -19.95
N PRO A 126 -3.36 -31.09 -20.77
CA PRO A 126 -3.84 -29.76 -20.38
C PRO A 126 -5.36 -29.67 -20.43
N LYS A 127 -5.98 -30.21 -21.49
CA LYS A 127 -7.41 -29.97 -21.81
C LYS A 127 -8.40 -30.35 -20.70
N PRO A 128 -8.28 -31.49 -19.98
CA PRO A 128 -9.18 -31.83 -18.88
C PRO A 128 -9.10 -30.89 -17.66
N ILE A 129 -8.10 -30.02 -17.60
CA ILE A 129 -7.94 -28.98 -16.57
C ILE A 129 -8.37 -27.64 -17.18
N LEU A 130 -7.81 -27.28 -18.33
CA LEU A 130 -8.04 -25.99 -19.00
C LEU A 130 -9.52 -25.70 -19.23
N ILE A 131 -10.29 -26.66 -19.75
CA ILE A 131 -11.71 -26.45 -20.11
C ILE A 131 -12.56 -26.14 -18.87
N PRO A 132 -12.68 -27.05 -17.87
CA PRO A 132 -13.50 -26.78 -16.69
C PRO A 132 -12.98 -25.59 -15.88
N CYS A 133 -11.66 -25.37 -15.79
CA CYS A 133 -11.12 -24.23 -15.06
C CYS A 133 -11.29 -22.89 -15.79
N SER A 134 -11.37 -22.86 -17.12
CA SER A 134 -11.72 -21.63 -17.87
C SER A 134 -13.20 -21.27 -17.68
N ILE A 135 -14.09 -22.26 -17.67
CA ILE A 135 -15.51 -22.09 -17.33
C ILE A 135 -15.64 -21.61 -15.87
N LEU A 136 -14.89 -22.20 -14.95
CA LEU A 136 -14.87 -21.83 -13.54
C LEU A 136 -14.30 -20.42 -13.30
N PHE A 137 -13.28 -20.01 -14.06
CA PHE A 137 -12.76 -18.64 -14.00
C PHE A 137 -13.81 -17.63 -14.50
N THR A 138 -14.47 -17.93 -15.62
CA THR A 138 -15.57 -17.12 -16.17
C THR A 138 -16.70 -16.98 -15.14
N LEU A 139 -17.10 -18.09 -14.52
CA LEU A 139 -18.07 -18.11 -13.43
C LEU A 139 -17.60 -17.31 -12.22
N SER A 140 -16.31 -17.36 -11.86
CA SER A 140 -15.74 -16.56 -10.77
C SER A 140 -15.86 -15.05 -11.03
N VAL A 141 -15.61 -14.60 -12.27
CA VAL A 141 -15.75 -13.19 -12.67
C VAL A 141 -17.22 -12.78 -12.67
N MET A 142 -18.14 -13.65 -13.10
CA MET A 142 -19.59 -13.42 -13.02
C MET A 142 -20.11 -13.40 -11.57
N LEU A 143 -19.60 -14.26 -10.69
CA LEU A 143 -19.94 -14.23 -9.26
C LEU A 143 -19.39 -12.97 -8.59
N THR A 144 -18.22 -12.49 -9.02
CA THR A 144 -17.59 -11.25 -8.52
C THR A 144 -18.45 -10.01 -8.81
N SER A 145 -19.22 -9.96 -9.90
CA SER A 145 -20.15 -8.84 -10.16
C SER A 145 -21.45 -8.90 -9.34
N LEU A 146 -21.75 -10.04 -8.70
CA LEU A 146 -22.86 -10.21 -7.77
C LEU A 146 -22.47 -9.99 -6.29
N CYS A 147 -21.17 -9.88 -6.01
CA CYS A 147 -20.65 -9.68 -4.66
C CYS A 147 -21.01 -8.29 -4.12
N ARG A 148 -21.39 -8.24 -2.85
CA ARG A 148 -21.63 -7.00 -2.08
C ARG A 148 -20.79 -6.95 -0.81
N GLU A 149 -20.59 -8.09 -0.17
CA GLU A 149 -19.81 -8.20 1.07
C GLU A 149 -18.35 -8.58 0.82
N TYR A 150 -17.45 -8.07 1.66
CA TYR A 150 -16.00 -8.27 1.54
C TYR A 150 -15.59 -9.75 1.41
N TYR A 151 -16.18 -10.64 2.22
CA TYR A 151 -15.88 -12.07 2.18
C TYR A 151 -16.31 -12.73 0.86
N GLN A 152 -17.31 -12.18 0.17
CA GLN A 152 -17.79 -12.70 -1.12
C GLN A 152 -16.77 -12.42 -2.22
N PHE A 153 -16.17 -11.22 -2.26
CA PHE A 153 -15.05 -10.91 -3.16
C PHE A 153 -13.82 -11.78 -2.86
N ILE A 154 -13.49 -12.01 -1.59
CA ILE A 154 -12.41 -12.91 -1.18
C ILE A 154 -12.64 -14.33 -1.71
N LEU A 155 -13.86 -14.88 -1.60
CA LEU A 155 -14.18 -16.22 -2.09
C LEU A 155 -14.28 -16.30 -3.62
N ALA A 156 -14.98 -15.37 -4.27
CA ALA A 156 -15.25 -15.39 -5.70
C ALA A 156 -14.01 -15.00 -6.52
N GLN A 157 -13.40 -13.84 -6.25
CA GLN A 157 -12.25 -13.36 -7.01
C GLN A 157 -10.94 -13.94 -6.47
N GLY A 158 -10.75 -13.87 -5.15
CA GLY A 158 -9.51 -14.30 -4.48
C GLY A 158 -9.29 -15.81 -4.60
N VAL A 159 -10.11 -16.60 -3.89
CA VAL A 159 -9.93 -18.05 -3.82
C VAL A 159 -10.33 -18.73 -5.13
N LEU A 160 -11.58 -18.58 -5.58
CA LEU A 160 -12.10 -19.31 -6.75
C LEU A 160 -11.43 -18.82 -8.05
N GLY A 161 -11.36 -17.50 -8.24
CA GLY A 161 -10.67 -16.89 -9.39
C GLY A 161 -9.16 -17.14 -9.40
N GLY A 162 -8.50 -17.09 -8.25
CA GLY A 162 -7.08 -17.45 -8.11
C GLY A 162 -6.80 -18.91 -8.45
N LEU A 163 -7.54 -19.85 -7.84
CA LEU A 163 -7.41 -21.28 -8.14
C LEU A 163 -7.67 -21.57 -9.61
N ALA A 164 -8.75 -21.02 -10.20
CA ALA A 164 -9.07 -21.23 -11.61
C ALA A 164 -7.99 -20.64 -12.55
N ASN A 165 -7.41 -19.48 -12.21
CA ASN A 165 -6.27 -18.90 -12.93
C ASN A 165 -5.02 -19.79 -12.83
N GLY A 166 -4.69 -20.34 -11.67
CA GLY A 166 -3.51 -21.19 -11.50
C GLY A 166 -3.64 -22.54 -12.21
N LEU A 167 -4.82 -23.16 -12.09
CA LEU A 167 -5.18 -24.39 -12.78
C LEU A 167 -5.26 -24.24 -14.31
N THR A 168 -5.45 -23.03 -14.85
CA THR A 168 -5.36 -22.77 -16.31
C THR A 168 -3.96 -22.37 -16.75
N TYR A 169 -3.28 -21.50 -16.00
CA TYR A 169 -1.95 -20.97 -16.33
C TYR A 169 -0.86 -22.05 -16.40
N THR A 170 -0.69 -22.85 -15.34
CA THR A 170 0.47 -23.76 -15.25
C THR A 170 0.43 -24.87 -16.30
N PRO A 171 -0.71 -25.52 -16.59
CA PRO A 171 -0.80 -26.52 -17.68
C PRO A 171 -0.55 -25.92 -19.06
N ALA A 172 -0.99 -24.68 -19.32
CA ALA A 172 -0.77 -24.01 -20.59
C ALA A 172 0.73 -23.70 -20.82
N LEU A 173 1.42 -23.17 -19.82
CA LEU A 173 2.85 -22.86 -19.91
C LEU A 173 3.72 -24.13 -19.96
N ALA A 174 3.35 -25.17 -19.20
CA ALA A 174 3.99 -26.48 -19.29
C ALA A 174 3.83 -27.08 -20.69
N ALA A 175 2.64 -27.00 -21.30
CA ALA A 175 2.38 -27.56 -22.63
C ALA A 175 3.34 -27.01 -23.69
N VAL A 176 3.63 -25.71 -23.68
CA VAL A 176 4.62 -25.09 -24.58
C VAL A 176 6.02 -25.73 -24.43
N GLY A 177 6.42 -26.06 -23.20
CA GLY A 177 7.69 -26.74 -22.91
C GLY A 177 7.82 -28.15 -23.54
N HIS A 178 6.69 -28.81 -23.85
CA HIS A 178 6.66 -30.16 -24.42
C HIS A 178 6.76 -30.18 -25.96
N TYR A 179 6.61 -29.02 -26.64
CA TYR A 179 6.74 -28.90 -28.10
C TYR A 179 8.07 -28.30 -28.57
N PHE A 180 8.80 -27.59 -27.70
CA PHE A 180 10.04 -26.89 -28.06
C PHE A 180 11.19 -27.24 -27.11
N LEU A 181 12.36 -27.57 -27.66
CA LEU A 181 13.60 -27.84 -26.93
C LEU A 181 14.67 -26.78 -27.24
N LYS A 182 14.94 -26.55 -28.53
CA LYS A 182 15.90 -25.55 -29.03
C LYS A 182 15.34 -24.14 -28.90
N LYS A 183 14.17 -23.86 -29.49
CA LYS A 183 13.50 -22.54 -29.44
C LYS A 183 12.62 -22.33 -28.20
N ARG A 184 12.93 -23.01 -27.08
CA ARG A 184 12.04 -23.06 -25.90
C ARG A 184 11.87 -21.68 -25.24
N SER A 185 12.94 -20.89 -25.11
CA SER A 185 12.86 -19.56 -24.47
C SER A 185 12.11 -18.59 -25.36
N LEU A 186 12.30 -18.65 -26.68
CA LEU A 186 11.49 -17.89 -27.64
C LEU A 186 10.00 -18.28 -27.59
N ALA A 187 9.68 -19.58 -27.57
CA ALA A 187 8.29 -20.04 -27.51
C ALA A 187 7.58 -19.62 -26.21
N MET A 188 8.27 -19.70 -25.07
CA MET A 188 7.77 -19.23 -23.77
C MET A 188 7.72 -17.68 -23.68
N GLY A 189 8.66 -16.97 -24.30
CA GLY A 189 8.64 -15.52 -24.43
C GLY A 189 7.46 -15.02 -25.28
N ILE A 190 7.17 -15.70 -26.40
CA ILE A 190 5.97 -15.44 -27.20
C ILE A 190 4.71 -15.76 -26.40
N ALA A 191 4.59 -16.94 -25.79
CA ALA A 191 3.41 -17.31 -24.99
C ALA A 191 3.16 -16.31 -23.84
N SER A 192 4.20 -15.93 -23.08
CA SER A 192 4.10 -14.98 -21.97
C SER A 192 3.89 -13.52 -22.40
N SER A 193 4.03 -13.20 -23.69
CA SER A 193 3.74 -11.86 -24.20
C SER A 193 2.27 -11.45 -24.08
N GLY A 194 1.34 -12.41 -24.07
CA GLY A 194 -0.10 -12.14 -23.92
C GLY A 194 -0.43 -11.38 -22.63
N ALA A 195 0.23 -11.73 -21.53
CA ALA A 195 0.12 -11.05 -20.23
C ALA A 195 0.64 -9.60 -20.24
N SER A 196 1.56 -9.26 -21.14
CA SER A 196 2.03 -7.88 -21.33
C SER A 196 1.05 -7.07 -22.16
N VAL A 197 0.52 -7.65 -23.25
CA VAL A 197 -0.49 -6.97 -24.09
C VAL A 197 -1.77 -6.72 -23.30
N SER A 198 -2.23 -7.68 -22.49
CA SER A 198 -3.38 -7.47 -21.61
C SER A 198 -3.07 -6.53 -20.44
N GLY A 199 -1.86 -6.59 -19.87
CA GLY A 199 -1.41 -5.62 -18.86
C GLY A 199 -1.33 -4.16 -19.34
N ALA A 200 -1.33 -3.93 -20.66
CA ALA A 200 -1.50 -2.60 -21.25
C ALA A 200 -2.95 -2.30 -21.67
N THR A 201 -3.68 -3.28 -22.22
CA THR A 201 -5.02 -3.06 -22.81
C THR A 201 -6.18 -3.22 -21.83
N LEU A 202 -6.18 -4.23 -20.96
CA LEU A 202 -7.28 -4.46 -20.01
C LEU A 202 -7.46 -3.33 -19.00
N PRO A 203 -6.41 -2.70 -18.42
CA PRO A 203 -6.61 -1.55 -17.54
C PRO A 203 -7.31 -0.37 -18.24
N ILE A 204 -6.91 -0.07 -19.48
CA ILE A 204 -7.52 1.01 -20.28
C ILE A 204 -8.96 0.68 -20.67
N ALA A 205 -9.24 -0.57 -21.05
CA ALA A 205 -10.57 -1.04 -21.37
C ALA A 205 -11.50 -1.06 -20.15
N LEU A 206 -11.03 -1.60 -19.02
CA LEU A 206 -11.81 -1.74 -17.78
C LEU A 206 -12.18 -0.38 -17.18
N ASN A 207 -11.25 0.58 -17.14
CA ASN A 207 -11.54 1.95 -16.70
C ASN A 207 -12.63 2.60 -17.57
N ARG A 208 -12.65 2.32 -18.88
CA ARG A 208 -13.71 2.80 -19.78
C ARG A 208 -15.04 2.05 -19.58
N LEU A 209 -15.01 0.73 -19.42
CA LEU A 209 -16.21 -0.12 -19.29
C LEU A 209 -16.95 0.05 -17.95
N LEU A 210 -16.22 0.19 -16.84
CA LEU A 210 -16.81 0.43 -15.52
C LEU A 210 -17.46 1.83 -15.42
N ASN A 211 -16.94 2.81 -16.16
CA ASN A 211 -17.47 4.18 -16.18
C ASN A 211 -18.43 4.46 -17.36
N ARG A 212 -18.49 3.60 -18.39
CA ARG A 212 -19.43 3.64 -19.53
C ARG A 212 -19.73 2.21 -20.01
N THR A 213 -20.92 1.70 -19.67
CA THR A 213 -21.27 0.27 -19.76
C THR A 213 -21.76 -0.20 -21.14
N THR A 214 -21.28 -1.35 -21.63
CA THR A 214 -22.04 -2.49 -22.26
C THR A 214 -21.11 -3.62 -22.78
N VAL A 215 -21.69 -4.78 -23.19
CA VAL A 215 -21.09 -5.95 -23.91
C VAL A 215 -20.52 -7.13 -23.05
N GLY A 216 -20.57 -8.37 -23.60
CA GLY A 216 -20.16 -9.67 -22.97
C GLY A 216 -19.91 -10.83 -23.97
N PHE A 217 -20.09 -12.10 -23.55
CA PHE A 217 -19.79 -13.42 -24.23
C PHE A 217 -18.29 -13.88 -24.18
N GLY A 218 -17.87 -15.15 -24.41
CA GLY A 218 -18.50 -16.46 -24.74
C GLY A 218 -17.47 -17.64 -24.72
N CYS A 219 -17.84 -18.93 -24.98
CA CYS A 219 -16.90 -20.09 -24.86
C CYS A 219 -17.18 -21.36 -25.74
N SER A 220 -16.21 -22.30 -25.89
CA SER A 220 -16.25 -23.55 -26.73
C SER A 220 -15.14 -24.60 -26.38
N ASP A 221 -15.09 -25.80 -27.03
CA ASP A 221 -14.74 -27.08 -26.33
C ASP A 221 -13.73 -28.12 -26.99
N ALA A 222 -13.35 -29.17 -26.22
CA ALA A 222 -12.86 -30.54 -26.56
C ALA A 222 -11.39 -30.82 -27.05
N PRO A 223 -10.93 -32.08 -27.32
CA PRO A 223 -10.46 -33.16 -26.40
C PRO A 223 -8.95 -33.58 -26.67
N LYS A 224 -8.25 -34.62 -26.12
CA LYS A 224 -8.54 -35.83 -25.27
C LYS A 224 -7.39 -36.17 -24.23
N ARG A 225 -6.77 -37.39 -24.13
CA ARG A 225 -5.89 -37.86 -22.98
C ARG A 225 -4.79 -38.95 -23.21
N ARG A 226 -3.76 -39.03 -22.32
CA ARG A 226 -3.00 -40.21 -21.76
C ARG A 226 -2.24 -39.77 -20.45
N SER A 227 -1.57 -40.66 -19.68
CA SER A 227 -1.32 -40.44 -18.21
C SER A 227 0.00 -40.90 -17.53
N GLY A 228 0.29 -40.33 -16.34
CA GLY A 228 1.42 -40.63 -15.41
C GLY A 228 1.12 -40.36 -13.91
N PRO A 229 2.09 -40.45 -12.96
CA PRO A 229 1.89 -40.33 -11.50
C PRO A 229 2.05 -38.88 -10.92
N PRO A 230 1.62 -38.59 -9.67
CA PRO A 230 1.61 -37.24 -9.11
C PRO A 230 2.71 -36.93 -8.06
N LEU A 231 3.31 -35.74 -8.15
CA LEU A 231 4.30 -35.13 -7.24
C LEU A 231 5.66 -35.86 -7.14
N LEU A 232 6.76 -35.09 -7.19
CA LEU A 232 8.13 -35.59 -7.30
C LEU A 232 9.06 -34.93 -6.27
N LEU A 233 8.88 -35.27 -4.99
CA LEU A 233 9.65 -34.70 -3.88
C LEU A 233 11.18 -34.91 -3.99
N GLU A 234 11.61 -35.89 -4.78
CA GLU A 234 13.02 -36.15 -5.05
C GLU A 234 13.72 -34.97 -5.77
N ALA A 235 12.99 -34.10 -6.46
CA ALA A 235 13.52 -32.91 -7.13
C ALA A 235 14.35 -32.02 -6.18
N TRP A 236 13.93 -31.91 -4.91
CA TRP A 236 14.60 -31.08 -3.90
C TRP A 236 15.97 -31.62 -3.47
N ARG A 237 16.30 -32.89 -3.78
CA ARG A 237 17.63 -33.46 -3.57
C ARG A 237 18.64 -33.00 -4.63
N ASN A 238 18.19 -32.44 -5.76
CA ASN A 238 19.07 -31.84 -6.76
C ASN A 238 19.46 -30.41 -6.30
N PRO A 239 20.73 -30.15 -5.93
CA PRO A 239 21.14 -28.84 -5.43
C PRO A 239 20.94 -27.74 -6.47
N ALA A 240 21.09 -28.04 -7.76
CA ALA A 240 20.88 -27.05 -8.82
C ALA A 240 19.42 -26.58 -8.89
N TYR A 241 18.44 -27.47 -8.67
CA TYR A 241 17.03 -27.08 -8.58
C TYR A 241 16.78 -26.24 -7.32
N SER A 242 17.19 -26.74 -6.16
CA SER A 242 16.92 -26.09 -4.87
C SER A 242 17.54 -24.69 -4.75
N PHE A 243 18.80 -24.50 -5.16
CA PHE A 243 19.42 -23.16 -5.19
C PHE A 243 18.77 -22.24 -6.23
N GLN A 244 18.38 -22.76 -7.39
CA GLN A 244 17.74 -21.95 -8.44
C GLN A 244 16.33 -21.50 -8.03
N VAL A 245 15.56 -22.34 -7.33
CA VAL A 245 14.27 -21.93 -6.74
C VAL A 245 14.48 -20.91 -5.63
N ALA A 246 15.43 -21.12 -4.70
CA ALA A 246 15.72 -20.16 -3.63
C ALA A 246 16.16 -18.78 -4.16
N GLY A 247 17.04 -18.74 -5.15
CA GLY A 247 17.47 -17.49 -5.80
C GLY A 247 16.34 -16.81 -6.58
N THR A 248 15.54 -17.59 -7.34
CA THR A 248 14.42 -17.04 -8.11
C THR A 248 13.29 -16.55 -7.19
N PHE A 249 13.08 -17.17 -6.02
CA PHE A 249 12.12 -16.70 -5.01
C PHE A 249 12.42 -15.25 -4.57
N LEU A 250 13.68 -14.96 -4.23
CA LEU A 250 14.11 -13.61 -3.85
C LEU A 250 13.95 -12.59 -4.99
N VAL A 251 14.23 -13.01 -6.23
CA VAL A 251 13.98 -12.19 -7.43
C VAL A 251 12.49 -11.91 -7.61
N MET A 252 11.62 -12.93 -7.48
CA MET A 252 10.17 -12.77 -7.65
C MET A 252 9.56 -11.89 -6.56
N TRP A 253 10.06 -11.98 -5.32
CA TRP A 253 9.66 -11.09 -4.22
C TRP A 253 9.93 -9.61 -4.54
N ALA A 254 11.10 -9.30 -5.12
CA ALA A 254 11.46 -7.94 -5.50
C ALA A 254 10.81 -7.46 -6.82
N VAL A 255 10.65 -8.33 -7.82
CA VAL A 255 10.31 -7.91 -9.19
C VAL A 255 8.91 -7.30 -9.32
N PHE A 256 7.96 -7.70 -8.46
CA PHE A 256 6.61 -7.15 -8.46
C PHE A 256 6.49 -5.77 -7.80
N VAL A 257 7.48 -5.33 -7.03
CA VAL A 257 7.42 -4.05 -6.29
C VAL A 257 7.18 -2.86 -7.25
N PRO A 258 7.90 -2.68 -8.38
CA PRO A 258 7.57 -1.64 -9.35
C PRO A 258 6.20 -1.81 -10.02
N PHE A 259 5.69 -3.03 -10.24
CA PHE A 259 4.37 -3.21 -10.88
C PHE A 259 3.23 -2.63 -10.03
N PHE A 260 3.35 -2.66 -8.70
CA PHE A 260 2.35 -2.10 -7.79
C PHE A 260 2.60 -0.63 -7.43
N TYR A 261 3.83 -0.25 -7.05
CA TYR A 261 4.08 1.11 -6.53
C TYR A 261 4.45 2.15 -7.58
N LEU A 262 4.81 1.78 -8.81
CA LEU A 262 5.26 2.77 -9.81
C LEU A 262 4.21 3.85 -10.13
N PRO A 263 2.89 3.56 -10.24
CA PRO A 263 1.87 4.62 -10.39
C PRO A 263 1.82 5.55 -9.17
N GLY A 264 1.81 5.00 -7.94
CA GLY A 264 1.77 5.79 -6.71
C GLY A 264 3.04 6.63 -6.49
N PHE A 265 4.21 6.09 -6.81
CA PHE A 265 5.48 6.81 -6.81
C PHE A 265 5.48 7.92 -7.88
N GLY A 266 4.99 7.63 -9.08
CA GLY A 266 4.82 8.62 -10.16
C GLY A 266 3.98 9.82 -9.71
N GLN A 267 2.83 9.56 -9.08
CA GLN A 267 2.00 10.62 -8.47
C GLN A 267 2.79 11.37 -7.38
N SER A 268 3.55 10.68 -6.52
CA SER A 268 4.33 11.31 -5.44
C SER A 268 5.48 12.22 -5.91
N ILE A 269 5.94 12.07 -7.15
CA ILE A 269 6.92 12.96 -7.79
C ILE A 269 6.29 13.93 -8.81
N GLY A 270 4.96 14.07 -8.80
CA GLY A 270 4.24 15.09 -9.56
C GLY A 270 3.82 14.72 -10.98
N LEU A 271 3.70 13.43 -11.34
CA LEU A 271 3.01 13.06 -12.58
C LEU A 271 1.50 13.23 -12.42
N SER A 272 0.80 13.56 -13.51
CA SER A 272 -0.67 13.52 -13.52
C SER A 272 -1.19 12.11 -13.26
N VAL A 273 -2.43 12.02 -12.79
CA VAL A 273 -3.09 10.73 -12.50
C VAL A 273 -3.08 9.81 -13.72
N ASP A 274 -3.46 10.33 -14.89
CA ASP A 274 -3.44 9.59 -16.15
C ASP A 274 -2.03 9.13 -16.54
N LEU A 275 -1.03 10.03 -16.50
CA LEU A 275 0.35 9.69 -16.88
C LEU A 275 0.98 8.66 -15.92
N SER A 276 0.57 8.69 -14.65
CA SER A 276 0.97 7.71 -13.64
C SER A 276 0.38 6.32 -13.91
N PHE A 277 -0.87 6.23 -14.39
CA PHE A 277 -1.42 4.97 -14.90
C PHE A 277 -0.74 4.54 -16.21
N TYR A 278 -0.37 5.48 -17.08
CA TYR A 278 0.42 5.19 -18.28
C TYR A 278 1.82 4.66 -17.96
N LEU A 279 2.43 4.94 -16.80
CA LEU A 279 3.70 4.31 -16.41
C LEU A 279 3.60 2.78 -16.36
N LEU A 280 2.48 2.23 -15.85
CA LEU A 280 2.26 0.78 -15.83
C LEU A 280 2.02 0.22 -17.23
N ALA A 281 1.32 0.97 -18.09
CA ALA A 281 1.16 0.60 -19.50
C ALA A 281 2.50 0.63 -20.27
N ILE A 282 3.37 1.62 -20.01
CA ILE A 282 4.73 1.74 -20.56
C ILE A 282 5.61 0.57 -20.08
N LEU A 283 5.57 0.25 -18.79
CA LEU A 283 6.29 -0.88 -18.19
C LEU A 283 5.83 -2.21 -18.82
N ASN A 284 4.53 -2.45 -18.93
CA ASN A 284 3.99 -3.65 -19.57
C ASN A 284 4.32 -3.71 -21.08
N THR A 285 4.30 -2.57 -21.78
CA THR A 285 4.69 -2.47 -23.20
C THR A 285 6.18 -2.72 -23.40
N ALA A 286 7.06 -2.24 -22.53
CA ALA A 286 8.48 -2.59 -22.58
C ALA A 286 8.72 -4.06 -22.20
N SER A 287 7.92 -4.61 -21.28
CA SER A 287 7.94 -6.03 -20.89
C SER A 287 7.57 -6.96 -22.05
N LEU A 288 6.69 -6.53 -22.97
CA LEU A 288 6.42 -7.25 -24.23
C LEU A 288 7.72 -7.44 -25.05
N PHE A 289 8.44 -6.34 -25.33
CA PHE A 289 9.72 -6.42 -26.06
C PHE A 289 10.78 -7.20 -25.28
N GLY A 290 10.84 -7.04 -23.96
CA GLY A 290 11.72 -7.78 -23.07
C GLY A 290 11.50 -9.29 -23.11
N ARG A 291 10.25 -9.76 -23.12
CA ARG A 291 9.90 -11.19 -23.21
C ARG A 291 10.31 -11.79 -24.56
N LEU A 292 10.07 -11.06 -25.66
CA LEU A 292 10.41 -11.50 -27.01
C LEU A 292 11.94 -11.52 -27.24
N PHE A 293 12.61 -10.40 -26.97
CA PHE A 293 14.06 -10.25 -27.15
C PHE A 293 14.84 -11.15 -26.18
N GLY A 294 14.51 -11.08 -24.89
CA GLY A 294 15.11 -11.91 -23.84
C GLY A 294 14.98 -13.40 -24.12
N GLY A 295 13.84 -13.84 -24.66
CA GLY A 295 13.67 -15.20 -25.18
C GLY A 295 14.66 -15.55 -26.30
N THR A 296 14.82 -14.70 -27.32
CA THR A 296 15.82 -14.94 -28.39
C THR A 296 17.26 -14.93 -27.91
N VAL A 297 17.59 -14.10 -26.91
CA VAL A 297 18.94 -14.00 -26.35
C VAL A 297 19.25 -15.21 -25.46
N ALA A 298 18.29 -15.68 -24.66
CA ALA A 298 18.44 -16.85 -23.81
C ALA A 298 18.73 -18.15 -24.58
N ASP A 299 18.15 -18.30 -25.79
CA ASP A 299 18.45 -19.43 -26.69
C ASP A 299 19.78 -19.23 -27.49
N ARG A 300 20.53 -18.13 -27.29
CA ARG A 300 21.87 -17.88 -27.87
C ARG A 300 23.01 -17.78 -26.85
N MET A 301 22.84 -16.98 -25.80
CA MET A 301 23.86 -16.70 -24.76
C MET A 301 23.77 -17.64 -23.54
N GLY A 302 22.78 -18.53 -23.53
CA GLY A 302 22.47 -19.41 -22.40
C GLY A 302 21.41 -18.81 -21.48
N ARG A 303 20.48 -19.66 -21.06
CA ARG A 303 19.26 -19.25 -20.33
C ARG A 303 19.57 -18.71 -18.93
N ILE A 304 20.47 -19.38 -18.19
CA ILE A 304 20.93 -18.93 -16.87
C ILE A 304 21.69 -17.59 -16.97
N ASN A 305 22.65 -17.47 -17.90
CA ASN A 305 23.41 -16.23 -18.11
C ASN A 305 22.50 -15.03 -18.39
N THR A 306 21.50 -15.23 -19.27
CA THR A 306 20.54 -14.19 -19.66
C THR A 306 19.61 -13.81 -18.50
N LEU A 307 19.18 -14.79 -17.70
CA LEU A 307 18.39 -14.55 -16.49
C LEU A 307 19.19 -13.76 -15.46
N SER A 308 20.41 -14.18 -15.11
CA SER A 308 21.26 -13.51 -14.13
C SER A 308 21.62 -12.08 -14.55
N PHE A 309 21.90 -11.84 -15.83
CA PHE A 309 22.15 -10.50 -16.36
C PHE A 309 20.92 -9.58 -16.24
N ALA A 310 19.73 -10.07 -16.57
CA ALA A 310 18.50 -9.32 -16.43
C ALA A 310 18.15 -9.05 -14.95
N CYS A 311 18.35 -10.02 -14.06
CA CYS A 311 18.18 -9.85 -12.61
C CYS A 311 19.13 -8.78 -12.03
N LEU A 312 20.41 -8.78 -12.45
CA LEU A 312 21.39 -7.79 -12.02
C LEU A 312 20.97 -6.37 -12.42
N ILE A 313 20.53 -6.19 -13.67
CA ILE A 313 20.07 -4.89 -14.16
C ILE A 313 18.77 -4.46 -13.45
N CYS A 314 17.81 -5.37 -13.21
CA CYS A 314 16.64 -5.08 -12.39
C CYS A 314 17.01 -4.60 -10.98
N GLY A 315 17.99 -5.23 -10.33
CA GLY A 315 18.49 -4.82 -9.02
C GLY A 315 19.12 -3.42 -9.04
N ILE A 316 19.99 -3.14 -10.02
CA ILE A 316 20.59 -1.81 -10.21
C ILE A 316 19.50 -0.75 -10.46
N LEU A 317 18.52 -1.05 -11.32
CA LEU A 317 17.41 -0.14 -11.62
C LEU A 317 16.56 0.16 -10.38
N ILE A 318 16.29 -0.83 -9.52
CA ILE A 318 15.58 -0.62 -8.25
C ILE A 318 16.35 0.30 -7.29
N LEU A 319 17.69 0.20 -7.23
CA LEU A 319 18.51 1.14 -6.47
C LEU A 319 18.50 2.54 -7.10
N CYS A 320 18.58 2.62 -8.43
CA CYS A 320 18.49 3.88 -9.18
C CYS A 320 17.11 4.55 -9.10
N TRP A 321 16.05 3.83 -8.72
CA TRP A 321 14.68 4.37 -8.57
C TRP A 321 14.55 5.30 -7.35
N LEU A 322 15.19 4.96 -6.22
CA LEU A 322 15.10 5.70 -4.95
C LEU A 322 15.40 7.22 -5.09
N PRO A 323 16.44 7.68 -5.82
CA PRO A 323 16.69 9.11 -6.05
C PRO A 323 15.88 9.75 -7.20
N ILE A 324 15.01 9.04 -7.92
CA ILE A 324 14.28 9.64 -9.07
C ILE A 324 13.33 10.75 -8.60
N ARG A 325 13.51 11.95 -9.15
CA ARG A 325 12.65 13.13 -8.93
C ARG A 325 12.24 13.84 -10.24
N SER A 326 12.42 13.17 -11.39
CA SER A 326 12.14 13.72 -12.72
C SER A 326 11.20 12.84 -13.52
N HIS A 327 10.21 13.46 -14.18
CA HIS A 327 9.20 12.80 -15.01
C HIS A 327 9.81 11.98 -16.14
N GLY A 328 10.84 12.51 -16.81
CA GLY A 328 11.56 11.78 -17.86
C GLY A 328 12.31 10.56 -17.30
N ALA A 329 12.90 10.69 -16.11
CA ALA A 329 13.64 9.61 -15.47
C ALA A 329 12.72 8.47 -14.98
N ILE A 330 11.52 8.77 -14.47
CA ILE A 330 10.58 7.70 -14.06
C ILE A 330 9.97 6.97 -15.27
N ILE A 331 9.75 7.66 -16.39
CA ILE A 331 9.33 7.04 -17.66
C ILE A 331 10.45 6.15 -18.22
N ALA A 332 11.70 6.62 -18.19
CA ALA A 332 12.86 5.82 -18.58
C ALA A 332 13.04 4.59 -17.68
N PHE A 333 12.89 4.73 -16.36
CA PHE A 333 12.86 3.60 -15.43
C PHE A 333 11.73 2.62 -15.75
N ALA A 334 10.50 3.11 -15.98
CA ALA A 334 9.36 2.26 -16.34
C ALA A 334 9.65 1.39 -17.58
N ALA A 335 10.23 1.99 -18.62
CA ALA A 335 10.60 1.29 -19.84
C ALA A 335 11.76 0.30 -19.62
N LEU A 336 12.87 0.73 -19.00
CA LEU A 336 14.04 -0.12 -18.78
C LEU A 336 13.71 -1.28 -17.83
N PHE A 337 13.08 -1.00 -16.69
CA PHE A 337 12.68 -2.03 -15.75
C PHE A 337 11.63 -2.98 -16.35
N GLY A 338 10.67 -2.45 -17.12
CA GLY A 338 9.71 -3.25 -17.88
C GLY A 338 10.40 -4.26 -18.81
N PHE A 339 11.39 -3.81 -19.59
CA PHE A 339 12.15 -4.66 -20.50
C PHE A 339 12.95 -5.76 -19.79
N PHE A 340 13.73 -5.42 -18.75
CA PHE A 340 14.54 -6.42 -18.04
C PHE A 340 13.70 -7.36 -17.17
N SER A 341 12.65 -6.86 -16.49
CA SER A 341 11.69 -7.73 -15.79
C SER A 341 10.91 -8.62 -16.76
N GLY A 342 10.62 -8.15 -17.98
CA GLY A 342 10.08 -8.97 -19.06
C GLY A 342 11.01 -10.11 -19.46
N THR A 343 12.32 -9.84 -19.56
CA THR A 343 13.33 -10.89 -19.78
C THR A 343 13.33 -11.92 -18.65
N VAL A 344 13.32 -11.48 -17.39
CA VAL A 344 13.22 -12.37 -16.21
C VAL A 344 11.98 -13.26 -16.29
N ILE A 345 10.81 -12.67 -16.54
CA ILE A 345 9.51 -13.36 -16.60
C ILE A 345 9.43 -14.39 -17.76
N ALA A 346 10.03 -14.10 -18.91
CA ALA A 346 10.09 -15.04 -20.03
C ALA A 346 11.06 -16.21 -19.81
N VAL A 347 12.19 -15.97 -19.13
CA VAL A 347 13.32 -16.92 -19.09
C VAL A 347 13.27 -17.84 -17.86
N PHE A 348 12.73 -17.42 -16.71
CA PHE A 348 12.67 -18.26 -15.51
C PHE A 348 11.93 -19.61 -15.67
N PRO A 349 10.83 -19.74 -16.46
CA PRO A 349 10.17 -21.05 -16.63
C PRO A 349 11.05 -21.98 -17.48
N ALA A 350 11.77 -21.42 -18.45
CA ALA A 350 12.67 -22.16 -19.32
C ALA A 350 13.95 -22.62 -18.60
N THR A 351 14.43 -21.90 -17.57
CA THR A 351 15.53 -22.35 -16.71
C THR A 351 15.08 -23.41 -15.71
N ILE A 352 13.89 -23.29 -15.10
CA ILE A 352 13.35 -24.36 -14.23
C ILE A 352 13.14 -25.65 -15.05
N ALA A 353 12.59 -25.53 -16.27
CA ALA A 353 12.42 -26.64 -17.21
C ALA A 353 13.72 -27.24 -17.78
N MET A 354 14.91 -26.76 -17.37
CA MET A 354 16.20 -27.43 -17.64
C MET A 354 16.67 -28.34 -16.51
N THR A 355 16.13 -28.17 -15.28
CA THR A 355 16.51 -28.97 -14.11
C THR A 355 15.75 -30.30 -13.99
N ALA A 356 14.63 -30.44 -14.72
CA ALA A 356 13.84 -31.66 -14.81
C ALA A 356 14.57 -32.71 -15.70
N PRO A 357 14.81 -33.93 -15.21
CA PRO A 357 15.59 -34.94 -15.95
C PRO A 357 14.81 -35.61 -17.09
N GLN A 358 13.48 -35.48 -17.12
CA GLN A 358 12.61 -36.05 -18.15
C GLN A 358 11.53 -35.05 -18.57
N SER A 359 11.14 -35.06 -19.84
CA SER A 359 10.18 -34.08 -20.40
C SER A 359 8.76 -34.19 -19.83
N ASN A 360 8.37 -35.36 -19.34
CA ASN A 360 7.10 -35.62 -18.65
C ASN A 360 7.10 -35.23 -17.16
N GLN A 361 8.17 -34.60 -16.66
CA GLN A 361 8.28 -34.09 -15.28
C GLN A 361 8.33 -32.55 -15.22
N ILE A 362 8.31 -31.87 -16.38
CA ILE A 362 8.46 -30.42 -16.47
C ILE A 362 7.30 -29.70 -15.79
N GLY A 363 6.07 -30.18 -15.93
CA GLY A 363 4.90 -29.61 -15.24
C GLY A 363 5.06 -29.67 -13.73
N SER A 364 5.49 -30.81 -13.20
CA SER A 364 5.74 -31.03 -11.77
C SER A 364 6.87 -30.17 -11.20
N TYR A 365 8.03 -30.08 -11.87
CA TYR A 365 9.15 -29.23 -11.44
C TYR A 365 8.80 -27.73 -11.47
N LEU A 366 8.06 -27.29 -12.49
CA LEU A 366 7.58 -25.91 -12.58
C LEU A 366 6.50 -25.61 -11.53
N GLY A 367 5.55 -26.54 -11.33
CA GLY A 367 4.49 -26.42 -10.34
C GLY A 367 4.99 -26.32 -8.90
N MET A 368 6.01 -27.10 -8.53
CA MET A 368 6.67 -27.00 -7.22
C MET A 368 7.42 -25.68 -7.03
N ALA A 369 8.09 -25.17 -8.07
CA ALA A 369 8.77 -23.87 -8.02
C ALA A 369 7.79 -22.70 -7.88
N LEU A 370 6.73 -22.67 -8.70
CA LEU A 370 5.64 -21.68 -8.60
C LEU A 370 4.93 -21.76 -7.23
N GLY A 371 4.78 -22.98 -6.68
CA GLY A 371 4.30 -23.21 -5.32
C GLY A 371 5.07 -22.44 -4.25
N VAL A 372 6.41 -22.50 -4.29
CA VAL A 372 7.25 -21.72 -3.36
C VAL A 372 7.19 -20.22 -3.66
N TYR A 373 7.16 -19.80 -4.94
CA TYR A 373 7.01 -18.39 -5.29
C TYR A 373 5.67 -17.78 -4.84
N SER A 374 4.63 -18.59 -4.64
CA SER A 374 3.35 -18.11 -4.09
C SER A 374 3.50 -17.43 -2.72
N LEU A 375 4.46 -17.87 -1.89
CA LEU A 375 4.74 -17.28 -0.58
C LEU A 375 5.35 -15.87 -0.70
N ALA A 376 6.11 -15.59 -1.75
CA ALA A 376 6.58 -14.23 -2.05
C ALA A 376 5.43 -13.29 -2.44
N GLY A 377 4.38 -13.83 -3.08
CA GLY A 377 3.13 -13.11 -3.36
C GLY A 377 2.20 -12.96 -2.16
N LEU A 378 2.41 -13.71 -1.07
CA LEU A 378 1.66 -13.62 0.18
C LEU A 378 2.18 -12.51 1.13
N SER A 379 3.34 -11.93 0.83
CA SER A 379 3.90 -10.78 1.58
C SER A 379 3.09 -9.51 1.33
N ALA A 380 1.94 -9.40 2.00
CA ALA A 380 1.09 -8.22 1.94
C ALA A 380 1.82 -6.97 2.44
N LEU A 381 1.58 -5.85 1.76
CA LEU A 381 2.08 -4.54 2.15
C LEU A 381 1.64 -4.17 3.57
N ILE A 382 2.61 -4.00 4.47
CA ILE A 382 2.38 -3.35 5.77
C ILE A 382 2.22 -1.84 5.52
N LEU A 383 0.97 -1.41 5.37
CA LEU A 383 0.62 0.00 5.56
C LEU A 383 0.70 0.32 7.05
N VAL A 384 1.84 0.86 7.47
CA VAL A 384 2.09 1.39 8.82
C VAL A 384 1.03 2.46 9.17
N GLY A 385 0.78 2.66 10.47
CA GLY A 385 -0.38 3.34 11.04
C GLY A 385 -0.65 4.79 10.61
N GLY A 386 -1.72 5.37 11.16
CA GLY A 386 -2.36 6.60 10.66
C GLY A 386 -1.49 7.86 10.61
N PHE A 387 -0.76 8.06 9.51
CA PHE A 387 0.08 9.24 9.19
C PHE A 387 -0.67 10.60 9.10
N GLY A 388 -1.89 10.74 9.61
CA GLY A 388 -2.67 11.99 9.55
C GLY A 388 -2.86 12.54 8.13
N THR A 389 -2.90 11.66 7.12
CA THR A 389 -2.75 12.03 5.69
C THR A 389 -3.79 13.04 5.19
N ARG A 390 -4.99 13.04 5.79
CA ARG A 390 -6.09 13.97 5.51
C ARG A 390 -5.78 15.44 5.86
N LEU A 391 -4.78 15.69 6.71
CA LEU A 391 -4.34 17.04 7.14
C LEU A 391 -3.01 17.48 6.49
N ARG A 392 -2.58 16.82 5.41
CA ARG A 392 -1.44 17.28 4.59
C ARG A 392 -1.77 18.62 3.92
N PRO A 393 -0.79 19.51 3.70
CA PRO A 393 0.66 19.34 3.85
C PRO A 393 1.20 19.34 5.28
N LEU A 394 0.47 19.86 6.28
CA LEU A 394 0.99 20.08 7.65
C LEU A 394 1.55 18.80 8.29
N THR A 395 0.88 17.67 8.09
CA THR A 395 1.29 16.35 8.62
C THR A 395 2.45 15.68 7.85
N LEU A 396 3.16 16.42 7.00
CA LEU A 396 4.47 16.02 6.47
C LEU A 396 5.62 16.48 7.39
N THR A 397 5.46 17.61 8.09
CA THR A 397 6.47 18.17 9.00
C THR A 397 6.31 17.63 10.41
N LEU A 398 5.10 17.69 10.98
CA LEU A 398 4.81 17.26 12.36
C LEU A 398 3.74 16.16 12.43
N PRO A 399 3.82 15.23 13.40
CA PRO A 399 2.71 14.33 13.73
C PRO A 399 1.42 15.11 14.04
N LYS A 400 0.26 14.59 13.61
CA LYS A 400 -1.05 15.27 13.78
C LYS A 400 -1.30 15.84 15.19
N PRO A 401 -1.02 15.13 16.31
CA PRO A 401 -1.28 15.66 17.65
C PRO A 401 -0.39 16.85 18.05
N LEU A 402 0.76 17.03 17.35
CA LEU A 402 1.69 18.15 17.55
C LEU A 402 1.43 19.34 16.63
N VAL A 403 0.52 19.22 15.65
CA VAL A 403 0.08 20.37 14.85
C VAL A 403 -0.60 21.38 15.78
N GLU A 404 -0.26 22.66 15.64
CA GLU A 404 -0.77 23.71 16.51
C GLU A 404 -2.20 24.09 16.15
N PHE A 405 -3.10 24.03 17.13
CA PHE A 405 -4.46 24.51 17.02
C PHE A 405 -4.66 25.61 18.09
N GLY A 406 -4.85 26.85 17.66
CA GLY A 406 -4.99 27.98 18.59
C GLY A 406 -3.71 28.27 19.40
N ASN A 407 -2.57 28.41 18.71
CA ASN A 407 -1.24 28.71 19.27
C ASN A 407 -0.70 27.69 20.29
N ARG A 408 -1.28 26.47 20.33
CA ARG A 408 -0.85 25.37 21.19
C ARG A 408 -1.01 24.03 20.44
N PRO A 409 -0.13 23.02 20.64
CA PRO A 409 -0.29 21.69 20.05
C PRO A 409 -1.67 21.10 20.32
N MET A 410 -2.31 20.46 19.34
CA MET A 410 -3.67 19.87 19.49
C MET A 410 -3.80 18.99 20.74
N ILE A 411 -2.81 18.13 21.00
CA ILE A 411 -2.79 17.23 22.17
C ILE A 411 -2.76 17.97 23.51
N LEU A 412 -2.20 19.19 23.56
CA LEU A 412 -2.05 19.94 24.81
C LEU A 412 -3.41 20.36 25.40
N HIS A 413 -4.41 20.63 24.55
CA HIS A 413 -5.77 20.95 25.01
C HIS A 413 -6.42 19.76 25.74
N GLN A 414 -6.14 18.53 25.30
CA GLN A 414 -6.60 17.31 25.97
C GLN A 414 -5.82 17.08 27.27
N VAL A 415 -4.49 17.19 27.24
CA VAL A 415 -3.59 17.00 28.40
C VAL A 415 -3.89 17.99 29.54
N GLU A 416 -4.00 19.29 29.22
CA GLU A 416 -4.34 20.35 30.19
C GLU A 416 -5.70 20.08 30.85
N SER A 417 -6.68 19.62 30.08
CA SER A 417 -8.03 19.32 30.58
C SER A 417 -8.07 18.04 31.42
N LEU A 418 -7.30 17.01 31.07
CA LEU A 418 -7.16 15.77 31.86
C LEU A 418 -6.47 16.03 33.20
N ALA A 419 -5.36 16.78 33.21
CA ALA A 419 -4.67 17.18 34.43
C ALA A 419 -5.59 18.03 35.34
N ALA A 420 -6.35 18.97 34.77
CA ALA A 420 -7.34 19.75 35.51
C ALA A 420 -8.52 18.91 36.06
N ALA A 421 -8.77 17.72 35.51
CA ALA A 421 -9.73 16.75 36.04
C ALA A 421 -9.12 15.81 37.10
N GLY A 422 -7.82 15.90 37.37
CA GLY A 422 -7.10 15.09 38.37
C GLY A 422 -6.45 13.81 37.83
N VAL A 423 -6.29 13.66 36.51
CA VAL A 423 -5.64 12.50 35.88
C VAL A 423 -4.11 12.63 36.03
N THR A 424 -3.48 11.64 36.67
CA THR A 424 -2.02 11.60 36.92
C THR A 424 -1.23 10.90 35.81
N ASP A 425 -1.84 9.94 35.11
CA ASP A 425 -1.18 9.08 34.13
C ASP A 425 -1.95 9.13 32.80
N ILE A 426 -1.24 9.38 31.71
CA ILE A 426 -1.79 9.44 30.35
C ILE A 426 -1.05 8.43 29.49
N VAL A 427 -1.78 7.52 28.86
CA VAL A 427 -1.19 6.57 27.90
C VAL A 427 -1.46 7.02 26.48
N LEU A 428 -0.40 7.25 25.70
CA LEU A 428 -0.48 7.62 24.30
C LEU A 428 -0.24 6.42 23.39
N ALA A 429 -1.30 5.97 22.72
CA ALA A 429 -1.22 4.98 21.65
C ALA A 429 -0.49 5.59 20.43
N VAL A 430 0.66 5.02 20.05
CA VAL A 430 1.48 5.53 18.95
C VAL A 430 1.99 4.43 18.02
N ASN A 431 1.85 4.65 16.71
CA ASN A 431 2.25 3.71 15.66
C ASN A 431 3.37 4.30 14.75
N TYR A 432 3.84 5.52 15.02
CA TYR A 432 4.81 6.23 14.17
C TYR A 432 5.61 7.31 14.91
N ARG A 433 6.93 7.34 14.72
CA ARG A 433 7.90 8.33 15.28
C ARG A 433 7.63 8.74 16.75
N PRO A 434 7.70 7.80 17.71
CA PRO A 434 7.52 8.13 19.12
C PRO A 434 8.53 9.20 19.60
N ASP A 435 9.76 9.19 19.10
CA ASP A 435 10.87 10.02 19.58
C ASP A 435 10.57 11.53 19.54
N ILE A 436 9.91 11.99 18.47
CA ILE A 436 9.52 13.40 18.31
C ILE A 436 8.42 13.77 19.31
N MET A 437 7.48 12.85 19.59
CA MET A 437 6.43 13.07 20.58
C MET A 437 6.97 13.03 22.00
N VAL A 438 7.86 12.08 22.33
CA VAL A 438 8.56 12.01 23.62
C VAL A 438 9.30 13.33 23.90
N GLN A 439 10.12 13.81 22.95
CA GLN A 439 10.86 15.07 23.11
C GLN A 439 9.94 16.30 23.23
N ALA A 440 8.85 16.36 22.44
CA ALA A 440 7.92 17.48 22.47
C ALA A 440 7.04 17.51 23.74
N LEU A 441 6.72 16.34 24.31
CA LEU A 441 5.79 16.20 25.43
C LEU A 441 6.43 16.19 26.81
N LYS A 442 7.70 15.81 26.94
CA LYS A 442 8.39 15.74 28.25
C LYS A 442 8.27 17.02 29.09
N LYS A 443 8.37 18.20 28.46
CA LYS A 443 8.20 19.49 29.15
C LYS A 443 6.81 19.68 29.77
N TYR A 444 5.79 18.99 29.27
CA TYR A 444 4.42 19.04 29.79
C TYR A 444 4.19 18.04 30.94
N GLU A 445 4.96 16.95 31.01
CA GLU A 445 5.01 16.05 32.19
C GLU A 445 5.40 16.85 33.44
N GLU A 446 6.52 17.58 33.32
CA GLU A 446 7.04 18.47 34.37
C GLU A 446 6.10 19.66 34.64
N GLN A 447 5.49 20.26 33.62
CA GLN A 447 4.61 21.44 33.77
C GLN A 447 3.27 21.12 34.46
N TYR A 448 2.66 19.96 34.18
CA TYR A 448 1.34 19.58 34.68
C TYR A 448 1.39 18.52 35.80
N ASN A 449 2.59 18.06 36.19
CA ASN A 449 2.83 17.00 37.18
C ASN A 449 2.05 15.71 36.82
N ILE A 450 2.31 15.20 35.62
CA ILE A 450 1.71 13.99 35.05
C ILE A 450 2.78 13.08 34.44
N ASN A 451 2.45 11.80 34.33
CA ASN A 451 3.26 10.74 33.70
C ASN A 451 2.69 10.42 32.31
N ILE A 452 3.50 10.49 31.23
CA ILE A 452 3.05 10.20 29.86
C ILE A 452 3.76 8.95 29.32
N GLU A 453 3.08 7.80 29.37
CA GLU A 453 3.60 6.53 28.84
C GLU A 453 3.16 6.29 27.39
N PHE A 454 4.05 5.73 26.57
CA PHE A 454 3.81 5.52 25.13
C PHE A 454 3.53 4.04 24.84
N SER A 455 2.27 3.70 24.58
CA SER A 455 1.86 2.37 24.11
C SER A 455 2.18 2.24 22.61
N VAL A 456 3.37 1.73 22.30
CA VAL A 456 3.84 1.55 20.92
C VAL A 456 3.24 0.28 20.31
N GLU A 457 2.40 0.42 19.27
CA GLU A 457 1.90 -0.73 18.51
C GLU A 457 2.94 -1.23 17.50
N SER A 458 3.28 -2.53 17.55
CA SER A 458 4.10 -3.19 16.52
C SER A 458 3.30 -3.53 15.24
N GLU A 459 2.01 -3.81 15.41
CA GLU A 459 1.04 -4.10 14.34
C GLU A 459 -0.27 -3.37 14.66
N PRO A 460 -1.07 -2.93 13.67
CA PRO A 460 -2.27 -2.14 13.91
C PRO A 460 -3.42 -2.98 14.52
N LEU A 461 -3.64 -2.88 15.83
CA LEU A 461 -4.64 -3.68 16.56
C LEU A 461 -6.03 -3.02 16.65
N GLY A 462 -6.26 -1.90 15.95
CA GLY A 462 -7.56 -1.23 15.85
C GLY A 462 -7.77 -0.16 16.93
N THR A 463 -9.03 0.18 17.24
CA THR A 463 -9.35 1.19 18.26
C THR A 463 -9.39 0.63 19.68
N ALA A 464 -9.60 -0.68 19.85
CA ALA A 464 -9.57 -1.35 21.16
C ALA A 464 -8.17 -1.89 21.53
N GLY A 465 -7.37 -2.27 20.52
CA GLY A 465 -6.04 -2.86 20.69
C GLY A 465 -5.07 -2.10 21.61
N PRO A 466 -4.91 -0.77 21.47
CA PRO A 466 -4.02 0.00 22.35
C PRO A 466 -4.41 -0.05 23.83
N LEU A 467 -5.71 -0.14 24.13
CA LEU A 467 -6.20 -0.25 25.51
C LEU A 467 -5.76 -1.59 26.13
N LYS A 468 -5.70 -2.66 25.33
CA LYS A 468 -5.24 -3.97 25.79
C LYS A 468 -3.72 -4.05 25.97
N LEU A 469 -2.95 -3.36 25.12
CA LEU A 469 -1.51 -3.18 25.34
C LEU A 469 -1.22 -2.38 26.63
N ALA A 470 -2.04 -1.36 26.90
CA ALA A 470 -1.97 -0.52 28.09
C ALA A 470 -2.59 -1.14 29.37
N GLU A 471 -3.02 -2.40 29.35
CA GLU A 471 -3.78 -3.03 30.44
C GLU A 471 -3.09 -2.98 31.82
N LYS A 472 -1.75 -3.02 31.85
CA LYS A 472 -0.96 -2.90 33.09
C LYS A 472 -1.06 -1.53 33.76
N ILE A 473 -1.38 -0.49 32.99
CA ILE A 473 -1.46 0.92 33.44
C ILE A 473 -2.92 1.28 33.70
N LEU A 474 -3.81 0.91 32.77
CA LEU A 474 -5.24 1.18 32.84
C LEU A 474 -5.99 0.27 33.82
N GLY A 475 -5.39 -0.86 34.21
CA GLY A 475 -5.89 -1.80 35.22
C GLY A 475 -5.02 -1.88 36.47
N LYS A 476 -4.26 -0.83 36.79
CA LYS A 476 -3.41 -0.75 37.99
C LYS A 476 -4.21 -0.68 39.30
N ASP A 477 -5.45 -0.19 39.21
CA ASP A 477 -6.45 -0.07 40.27
C ASP A 477 -7.86 -0.15 39.63
N ASP A 478 -8.93 -0.11 40.44
CA ASP A 478 -10.31 -0.18 39.97
C ASP A 478 -10.90 1.20 39.56
N SER A 479 -10.08 2.23 39.33
CA SER A 479 -10.58 3.56 38.94
C SER A 479 -10.95 3.64 37.45
N PRO A 480 -12.00 4.41 37.08
CA PRO A 480 -12.39 4.58 35.68
C PRO A 480 -11.42 5.49 34.92
N PHE A 481 -11.08 5.10 33.70
CA PHE A 481 -10.14 5.83 32.84
C PHE A 481 -10.83 6.47 31.64
N PHE A 482 -10.29 7.60 31.18
CA PHE A 482 -10.75 8.27 29.96
C PHE A 482 -10.11 7.68 28.71
N VAL A 483 -10.85 7.63 27.60
CA VAL A 483 -10.34 7.26 26.27
C VAL A 483 -10.77 8.33 25.27
N LEU A 484 -9.81 8.87 24.52
CA LEU A 484 -9.99 10.04 23.66
C LEU A 484 -9.44 9.79 22.24
N ASN A 485 -10.17 10.25 21.24
CA ASN A 485 -9.60 10.45 19.90
C ASN A 485 -8.72 11.71 19.91
N SER A 486 -7.44 11.57 19.55
CA SER A 486 -6.42 12.64 19.63
C SER A 486 -6.63 13.80 18.65
N ASP A 487 -7.64 13.72 17.78
CA ASP A 487 -8.04 14.76 16.83
C ASP A 487 -9.39 15.43 17.10
N VAL A 488 -10.04 15.10 18.22
CA VAL A 488 -11.24 15.79 18.71
C VAL A 488 -10.87 17.02 19.52
N ILE A 489 -11.42 18.18 19.12
CA ILE A 489 -11.37 19.43 19.88
C ILE A 489 -12.77 19.83 20.36
N CYS A 490 -12.93 20.08 21.66
CA CYS A 490 -14.18 20.50 22.30
C CYS A 490 -13.93 21.29 23.61
N GLU A 491 -14.92 21.40 24.50
CA GLU A 491 -14.79 22.05 25.82
C GLU A 491 -14.43 21.08 26.98
N TYR A 492 -14.20 19.79 26.68
CA TYR A 492 -13.67 18.76 27.59
C TYR A 492 -14.28 18.73 29.02
N PRO A 493 -15.58 18.38 29.17
CA PRO A 493 -16.27 18.35 30.47
C PRO A 493 -15.90 17.12 31.34
N PHE A 494 -14.60 16.80 31.44
CA PHE A 494 -14.12 15.56 32.06
C PHE A 494 -14.53 15.40 33.53
N LYS A 495 -14.61 16.51 34.28
CA LYS A 495 -15.07 16.48 35.67
C LYS A 495 -16.56 16.11 35.76
N GLN A 496 -17.44 16.78 35.01
CA GLN A 496 -18.87 16.43 34.98
C GLN A 496 -19.09 15.01 34.44
N LEU A 497 -18.28 14.57 33.47
CA LEU A 497 -18.33 13.22 32.91
C LEU A 497 -17.95 12.16 33.94
N ALA A 498 -16.92 12.39 34.76
CA ALA A 498 -16.52 11.48 35.84
C ALA A 498 -17.57 11.45 36.98
N GLU A 499 -18.11 12.61 37.36
CA GLU A 499 -19.19 12.71 38.35
C GLU A 499 -20.45 11.96 37.87
N PHE A 500 -20.83 12.12 36.61
CA PHE A 500 -21.94 11.40 35.97
C PHE A 500 -21.70 9.89 35.88
N HIS A 501 -20.51 9.47 35.44
CA HIS A 501 -20.15 8.06 35.32
C HIS A 501 -20.23 7.34 36.68
N LYS A 502 -19.63 7.97 37.71
CA LYS A 502 -19.69 7.49 39.10
C LYS A 502 -21.10 7.48 39.68
N ALA A 503 -22.00 8.36 39.22
CA ALA A 503 -23.37 8.42 39.70
C ALA A 503 -24.28 7.30 39.17
N HIS A 504 -23.97 6.69 38.00
CA HIS A 504 -24.72 5.54 37.49
C HIS A 504 -24.02 4.19 37.73
N GLY A 505 -22.68 4.15 37.80
CA GLY A 505 -21.92 2.97 38.25
C GLY A 505 -21.89 1.77 37.28
N ASP A 506 -22.33 1.95 36.04
CA ASP A 506 -22.23 0.94 34.98
C ASP A 506 -20.88 1.04 34.23
N GLU A 507 -20.53 0.00 33.48
CA GLU A 507 -19.20 -0.22 32.88
C GLU A 507 -18.66 0.93 32.00
N GLY A 508 -19.50 1.71 31.32
CA GLY A 508 -19.00 2.80 30.49
C GLY A 508 -19.95 3.95 30.17
N THR A 509 -19.37 5.08 29.79
CA THR A 509 -20.09 6.26 29.28
C THR A 509 -19.43 6.79 28.01
N ILE A 510 -20.24 7.05 26.99
CA ILE A 510 -19.85 7.69 25.73
C ILE A 510 -20.33 9.14 25.74
N VAL A 511 -19.45 10.09 25.43
CA VAL A 511 -19.86 11.46 25.15
C VAL A 511 -20.48 11.53 23.74
N VAL A 512 -21.64 12.15 23.64
CA VAL A 512 -22.37 12.35 22.38
C VAL A 512 -22.58 13.83 22.12
N THR A 513 -22.57 14.24 20.85
CA THR A 513 -22.86 15.62 20.46
C THR A 513 -23.97 15.67 19.43
N LYS A 514 -24.65 16.82 19.30
CA LYS A 514 -25.78 17.01 18.39
C LYS A 514 -25.30 17.72 17.12
N VAL A 515 -25.55 17.12 15.96
CA VAL A 515 -25.19 17.68 14.64
C VAL A 515 -26.39 17.69 13.71
N ASP A 516 -26.49 18.71 12.86
CA ASP A 516 -27.59 18.83 11.89
C ASP A 516 -27.53 17.75 10.79
N GLU A 517 -26.32 17.25 10.49
CA GLU A 517 -26.04 16.31 9.40
C GLU A 517 -25.34 15.04 9.95
N PRO A 518 -26.09 14.05 10.45
CA PRO A 518 -25.54 12.87 11.12
C PRO A 518 -24.99 11.80 10.17
N SER A 519 -25.27 11.86 8.87
CA SER A 519 -24.96 10.81 7.87
C SER A 519 -23.48 10.38 7.79
N LYS A 520 -22.56 11.21 8.30
CA LYS A 520 -21.10 10.99 8.27
C LYS A 520 -20.56 10.22 9.49
N TYR A 521 -21.39 10.01 10.52
CA TYR A 521 -20.96 9.58 11.85
C TYR A 521 -21.77 8.40 12.39
N GLY A 522 -21.33 7.82 13.51
CA GLY A 522 -22.10 6.84 14.27
C GLY A 522 -23.14 7.52 15.15
N VAL A 523 -24.43 7.28 14.88
CA VAL A 523 -25.56 7.78 15.66
C VAL A 523 -25.83 6.88 16.86
N VAL A 524 -26.11 7.49 18.01
CA VAL A 524 -26.41 6.79 19.27
C VAL A 524 -27.92 6.84 19.55
N VAL A 525 -28.53 5.66 19.67
CA VAL A 525 -29.95 5.50 20.00
C VAL A 525 -30.10 5.11 21.47
N HIS A 526 -30.98 5.78 22.21
CA HIS A 526 -31.22 5.53 23.64
C HIS A 526 -32.35 4.51 23.82
N LYS A 527 -32.36 3.76 24.94
CA LYS A 527 -33.46 2.86 25.28
C LYS A 527 -34.74 3.65 25.57
N PRO A 528 -35.91 3.21 25.08
CA PRO A 528 -37.19 3.85 25.39
C PRO A 528 -37.36 4.07 26.90
N ASN A 529 -37.84 5.26 27.27
CA ASN A 529 -38.06 5.70 28.65
C ASN A 529 -36.82 5.75 29.57
N HIS A 530 -35.59 5.64 29.05
CA HIS A 530 -34.36 5.83 29.82
C HIS A 530 -33.63 7.11 29.37
N PRO A 531 -33.22 8.03 30.28
CA PRO A 531 -32.58 9.29 29.88
C PRO A 531 -31.27 9.10 29.11
N SER A 532 -30.36 8.25 29.61
CA SER A 532 -28.99 8.11 29.09
C SER A 532 -28.55 6.71 28.65
N ARG A 533 -29.30 5.63 28.88
CA ARG A 533 -28.83 4.28 28.56
C ARG A 533 -28.96 3.98 27.06
N ILE A 534 -27.89 3.48 26.46
CA ILE A 534 -27.81 3.23 25.01
C ILE A 534 -28.55 1.92 24.67
N ASP A 535 -29.29 1.94 23.56
CA ASP A 535 -30.00 0.79 22.96
C ASP A 535 -29.20 0.13 21.85
N ARG A 536 -28.65 0.95 20.96
CA ARG A 536 -27.85 0.53 19.80
C ARG A 536 -27.13 1.72 19.16
N PHE A 537 -26.13 1.39 18.36
CA PHE A 537 -25.47 2.32 17.44
C PHE A 537 -26.02 2.15 16.02
N VAL A 538 -25.99 3.21 15.23
CA VAL A 538 -26.22 3.15 13.78
C VAL A 538 -25.10 3.90 13.09
N GLU A 539 -24.18 3.15 12.48
CA GLU A 539 -23.01 3.71 11.79
C GLU A 539 -23.42 4.28 10.42
N LYS A 540 -23.20 5.58 10.21
CA LYS A 540 -23.46 6.31 8.94
C LYS A 540 -24.85 6.02 8.35
N PRO A 541 -25.93 6.38 9.07
CA PRO A 541 -27.28 6.03 8.66
C PRO A 541 -27.71 6.77 7.38
N VAL A 542 -28.39 6.06 6.49
CA VAL A 542 -28.95 6.60 5.23
C VAL A 542 -30.28 7.33 5.48
N GLU A 543 -31.03 6.91 6.50
CA GLU A 543 -32.27 7.53 6.96
C GLU A 543 -32.04 8.27 8.28
N PHE A 544 -32.85 9.30 8.60
CA PHE A 544 -32.70 10.03 9.85
C PHE A 544 -33.17 9.21 11.06
N VAL A 545 -32.22 8.56 11.76
CA VAL A 545 -32.48 7.84 13.02
C VAL A 545 -32.35 8.76 14.24
N GLY A 546 -31.55 9.82 14.14
CA GLY A 546 -31.32 10.79 15.21
C GLY A 546 -30.10 11.68 14.94
N ASN A 547 -29.99 12.77 15.69
CA ASN A 547 -28.91 13.78 15.55
C ASN A 547 -27.78 13.67 16.58
N ARG A 548 -27.90 12.77 17.58
CA ARG A 548 -26.83 12.47 18.55
C ARG A 548 -25.79 11.53 17.93
N ILE A 549 -24.58 12.03 17.75
CA ILE A 549 -23.43 11.26 17.24
C ILE A 549 -22.41 10.99 18.34
N ASN A 550 -21.65 9.90 18.22
CA ASN A 550 -20.48 9.64 19.05
C ASN A 550 -19.45 10.78 18.89
N ALA A 551 -19.04 11.40 20.01
CA ALA A 551 -18.08 12.51 20.02
C ALA A 551 -16.60 12.07 20.07
N GLY A 552 -16.30 10.76 20.11
CA GLY A 552 -14.92 10.25 20.20
C GLY A 552 -14.25 10.48 21.56
N ILE A 553 -15.06 10.57 22.62
CA ILE A 553 -14.63 10.75 24.01
C ILE A 553 -15.44 9.78 24.88
N TYR A 554 -14.74 9.02 25.72
CA TYR A 554 -15.30 7.95 26.53
C TYR A 554 -14.72 7.97 27.96
N ILE A 555 -15.44 7.41 28.92
CA ILE A 555 -14.92 7.00 30.23
C ILE A 555 -15.40 5.58 30.51
N LEU A 556 -14.49 4.71 30.96
CA LEU A 556 -14.69 3.26 31.05
C LEU A 556 -14.10 2.70 32.34
N ASN A 557 -14.74 1.68 32.91
CA ASN A 557 -14.19 0.93 34.04
C ASN A 557 -13.17 -0.13 33.58
N PRO A 558 -12.15 -0.48 34.39
CA PRO A 558 -11.13 -1.49 34.08
C PRO A 558 -11.66 -2.88 33.69
N SER A 559 -12.91 -3.21 34.02
CA SER A 559 -13.57 -4.45 33.55
C SER A 559 -13.60 -4.57 32.03
N VAL A 560 -13.67 -3.45 31.29
CA VAL A 560 -13.74 -3.46 29.82
C VAL A 560 -12.52 -4.11 29.18
N LEU A 561 -11.35 -4.04 29.82
CA LEU A 561 -10.09 -4.60 29.35
C LEU A 561 -10.14 -6.13 29.26
N LYS A 562 -11.04 -6.78 30.02
CA LYS A 562 -11.31 -8.22 29.98
C LYS A 562 -12.16 -8.62 28.77
N ARG A 563 -12.84 -7.66 28.11
CA ARG A 563 -13.63 -7.87 26.88
C ARG A 563 -12.79 -7.68 25.60
N ILE A 564 -11.54 -7.21 25.71
CA ILE A 564 -10.68 -6.92 24.57
C ILE A 564 -9.61 -8.02 24.46
N GLU A 565 -9.60 -8.71 23.32
CA GLU A 565 -8.58 -9.69 22.96
C GLU A 565 -7.39 -8.99 22.26
N LEU A 566 -6.18 -9.55 22.36
CA LEU A 566 -4.98 -8.98 21.71
C LEU A 566 -4.95 -9.31 20.20
N ARG A 567 -5.93 -8.77 19.46
CA ARG A 567 -6.09 -8.91 18.01
C ARG A 567 -6.70 -7.62 17.44
N PRO A 568 -6.65 -7.39 16.11
CA PRO A 568 -7.36 -6.30 15.46
C PRO A 568 -8.86 -6.26 15.84
N THR A 569 -9.23 -5.25 16.62
CA THR A 569 -10.56 -5.11 17.27
C THR A 569 -10.99 -3.65 17.27
N SER A 570 -12.25 -3.37 16.92
CA SER A 570 -12.84 -2.02 17.03
C SER A 570 -13.72 -1.91 18.26
N ILE A 571 -13.46 -0.89 19.09
CA ILE A 571 -14.26 -0.65 20.31
C ILE A 571 -15.71 -0.32 19.95
N GLU A 572 -15.94 0.34 18.81
CA GLU A 572 -17.24 0.74 18.30
C GLU A 572 -18.06 -0.43 17.70
N GLN A 573 -17.39 -1.43 17.13
CA GLN A 573 -18.02 -2.54 16.40
C GLN A 573 -18.15 -3.82 17.22
N GLU A 574 -17.28 -4.04 18.22
CA GLU A 574 -17.26 -5.28 19.01
C GLU A 574 -17.49 -5.00 20.51
N THR A 575 -16.75 -4.06 21.10
CA THR A 575 -16.78 -3.84 22.55
C THR A 575 -18.06 -3.13 23.01
N PHE A 576 -18.37 -1.94 22.48
CA PHE A 576 -19.57 -1.20 22.88
C PHE A 576 -20.88 -1.96 22.64
N PRO A 577 -21.09 -2.69 21.52
CA PRO A 577 -22.28 -3.52 21.33
C PRO A 577 -22.45 -4.63 22.39
N ALA A 578 -21.35 -5.19 22.93
CA ALA A 578 -21.42 -6.14 24.03
C ALA A 578 -21.93 -5.47 25.33
N ILE A 579 -21.34 -4.32 25.70
CA ILE A 579 -21.75 -3.57 26.90
C ILE A 579 -23.22 -3.09 26.79
N VAL A 580 -23.65 -2.67 25.60
CA VAL A 580 -25.05 -2.27 25.31
C VAL A 580 -26.04 -3.43 25.46
N LYS A 581 -25.64 -4.64 25.02
CA LYS A 581 -26.44 -5.86 25.16
C LYS A 581 -26.69 -6.22 26.62
N GLU A 582 -25.67 -6.05 27.48
CA GLU A 582 -25.76 -6.21 28.94
C GLU A 582 -26.41 -4.99 29.63
N GLY A 583 -26.57 -3.88 28.91
CA GLY A 583 -27.25 -2.67 29.35
C GLY A 583 -26.37 -1.68 30.12
N GLN A 584 -25.05 -1.90 30.17
CA GLN A 584 -24.12 -1.17 31.03
C GLN A 584 -23.43 0.03 30.35
N LEU A 585 -24.03 0.59 29.29
CA LEU A 585 -23.44 1.68 28.51
C LEU A 585 -24.38 2.88 28.43
N HIS A 586 -23.87 4.03 28.86
CA HIS A 586 -24.61 5.28 28.93
C HIS A 586 -24.05 6.36 28.00
N SER A 587 -24.86 7.37 27.68
CA SER A 587 -24.52 8.54 26.88
C SER A 587 -24.49 9.80 27.74
N PHE A 588 -23.54 10.69 27.49
CA PHE A 588 -23.45 12.03 28.08
C PHE A 588 -23.56 13.09 26.96
N ASP A 589 -24.62 13.92 26.97
CA ASP A 589 -24.77 15.01 25.99
C ASP A 589 -23.68 16.08 26.24
N LEU A 590 -22.84 16.33 25.24
CA LEU A 590 -21.79 17.35 25.26
C LEU A 590 -22.37 18.76 25.10
N GLU A 591 -22.11 19.62 26.08
CA GLU A 591 -22.36 21.07 25.96
C GLU A 591 -21.16 21.79 25.32
N GLY A 592 -21.39 22.99 24.79
CA GLY A 592 -20.34 23.81 24.15
C GLY A 592 -20.19 23.53 22.65
N PHE A 593 -18.94 23.40 22.17
CA PHE A 593 -18.63 23.10 20.77
C PHE A 593 -17.86 21.77 20.64
N TRP A 594 -17.85 21.21 19.43
CA TRP A 594 -17.12 19.98 19.08
C TRP A 594 -16.66 20.02 17.62
N MET A 595 -15.51 19.40 17.31
CA MET A 595 -15.01 19.18 15.94
C MET A 595 -14.03 18.00 15.87
N ASP A 596 -14.24 17.06 14.94
CA ASP A 596 -13.14 16.22 14.38
C ASP A 596 -12.29 17.13 13.49
N VAL A 597 -11.05 17.39 13.91
CA VAL A 597 -10.08 18.17 13.13
C VAL A 597 -9.43 17.26 12.07
N GLY A 598 -10.28 16.68 11.21
CA GLY A 598 -9.93 15.63 10.27
C GLY A 598 -9.12 16.13 9.06
N GLN A 599 -9.50 17.29 8.54
CA GLN A 599 -8.98 17.89 7.30
C GLN A 599 -8.83 19.42 7.44
N PRO A 600 -8.13 20.13 6.54
CA PRO A 600 -7.92 21.59 6.66
C PRO A 600 -9.21 22.44 6.68
N LYS A 601 -10.26 22.00 5.98
CA LYS A 601 -11.59 22.65 6.03
C LYS A 601 -12.18 22.59 7.44
N ASP A 602 -12.02 21.45 8.09
CA ASP A 602 -12.59 21.14 9.40
C ASP A 602 -11.74 21.78 10.51
N PHE A 603 -10.42 21.79 10.36
CA PHE A 603 -9.48 22.59 11.14
C PHE A 603 -9.91 24.07 11.20
N LEU A 604 -10.07 24.74 10.04
CA LEU A 604 -10.51 26.13 9.98
C LEU A 604 -11.93 26.35 10.56
N SER A 605 -12.79 25.34 10.54
CA SER A 605 -14.15 25.42 11.07
C SER A 605 -14.16 25.24 12.59
N GLY A 606 -13.37 24.29 13.09
CA GLY A 606 -13.06 24.14 14.51
C GLY A 606 -12.43 25.40 15.09
N THR A 607 -11.51 26.06 14.37
CA THR A 607 -10.93 27.34 14.81
C THR A 607 -12.01 28.40 15.03
N CYS A 608 -12.99 28.54 14.11
CA CYS A 608 -14.12 29.46 14.32
C CYS A 608 -14.93 29.11 15.58
N LEU A 609 -15.21 27.82 15.80
CA LEU A 609 -15.98 27.36 16.96
C LEU A 609 -15.22 27.59 18.28
N TYR A 610 -13.93 27.26 18.31
CA TYR A 610 -13.03 27.48 19.45
C TYR A 610 -12.93 28.96 19.81
N LEU A 611 -12.67 29.84 18.83
CA LEU A 611 -12.65 31.30 19.04
C LEU A 611 -14.02 31.81 19.55
N THR A 612 -15.13 31.23 19.09
CA THR A 612 -16.48 31.57 19.57
C THR A 612 -16.73 31.08 21.00
N SER A 613 -16.19 29.93 21.39
CA SER A 613 -16.19 29.42 22.77
C SER A 613 -15.34 30.29 23.70
N LEU A 614 -14.16 30.73 23.25
CA LEU A 614 -13.33 31.70 23.99
C LEU A 614 -14.05 33.03 24.20
N ALA A 615 -14.82 33.50 23.19
CA ALA A 615 -15.63 34.72 23.31
C ALA A 615 -16.77 34.56 24.32
N LYS A 616 -17.54 33.46 24.25
CA LYS A 616 -18.58 33.13 25.25
C LYS A 616 -18.03 33.08 26.68
N ARG A 617 -16.78 32.64 26.85
CA ARG A 617 -16.08 32.55 28.14
C ARG A 617 -15.32 33.84 28.53
N ASN A 618 -15.44 34.93 27.76
CA ASN A 618 -14.73 36.21 27.96
C ASN A 618 -13.20 36.03 28.14
N SER A 619 -12.61 35.11 27.37
CA SER A 619 -11.20 34.73 27.54
C SER A 619 -10.24 35.84 27.11
N LYS A 620 -9.24 36.11 27.97
CA LYS A 620 -8.12 37.04 27.72
C LYS A 620 -7.20 36.64 26.56
N LEU A 621 -7.41 35.46 25.97
CA LEU A 621 -6.69 35.01 24.76
C LEU A 621 -7.18 35.72 23.49
N LEU A 622 -8.37 36.32 23.49
CA LEU A 622 -8.86 37.10 22.35
C LEU A 622 -8.35 38.54 22.41
N SER A 623 -7.92 39.07 21.26
CA SER A 623 -7.57 40.48 21.10
C SER A 623 -8.83 41.35 21.33
N PRO A 624 -8.74 42.43 22.15
CA PRO A 624 -9.87 43.32 22.37
C PRO A 624 -10.39 43.95 21.07
N SER A 625 -11.71 44.10 20.94
CA SER A 625 -12.34 44.80 19.79
C SER A 625 -12.00 46.30 19.69
N SER A 626 -11.27 46.84 20.66
CA SER A 626 -10.71 48.20 20.65
C SER A 626 -9.35 48.30 19.95
N GLU A 627 -8.70 47.17 19.65
CA GLU A 627 -7.42 47.14 18.93
C GLU A 627 -7.59 47.65 17.48
N PRO A 628 -6.75 48.59 17.01
CA PRO A 628 -6.99 49.30 15.74
C PRO A 628 -6.88 48.41 14.49
N TYR A 629 -6.34 47.19 14.62
CA TYR A 629 -6.26 46.19 13.55
C TYR A 629 -7.42 45.19 13.55
N VAL A 630 -8.26 45.12 14.60
CA VAL A 630 -9.35 44.14 14.72
C VAL A 630 -10.57 44.64 13.96
N TYR A 631 -10.85 44.04 12.80
CA TYR A 631 -11.95 44.39 11.91
C TYR A 631 -13.17 43.48 12.11
N GLY A 632 -13.55 43.29 13.39
CA GLY A 632 -14.79 42.62 13.81
C GLY A 632 -14.72 41.09 13.94
N GLY A 633 -15.54 40.56 14.84
CA GLY A 633 -15.56 39.15 15.24
C GLY A 633 -14.32 38.74 16.05
N ASN A 634 -14.15 37.44 16.26
CA ASN A 634 -13.15 36.92 17.17
C ASN A 634 -11.76 36.86 16.52
N VAL A 635 -10.74 37.37 17.19
CA VAL A 635 -9.33 37.35 16.74
C VAL A 635 -8.46 36.96 17.93
N MET A 636 -7.45 36.13 17.69
CA MET A 636 -6.41 35.77 18.65
C MET A 636 -5.04 36.05 18.05
N VAL A 637 -4.21 36.82 18.77
CA VAL A 637 -2.85 37.19 18.34
C VAL A 637 -1.88 36.87 19.46
N ASP A 638 -0.80 36.17 19.13
CA ASP A 638 0.28 35.92 20.08
C ASP A 638 1.01 37.22 20.48
N PRO A 639 1.37 37.43 21.76
CA PRO A 639 2.10 38.62 22.20
C PRO A 639 3.46 38.86 21.51
N SER A 640 4.07 37.84 20.89
CA SER A 640 5.31 37.98 20.12
C SER A 640 5.11 38.37 18.65
N ALA A 641 3.87 38.31 18.14
CA ALA A 641 3.54 38.67 16.77
C ALA A 641 3.60 40.19 16.54
N LYS A 642 3.96 40.59 15.31
CA LYS A 642 4.15 41.99 14.92
C LYS A 642 3.16 42.37 13.83
N ILE A 643 2.26 43.30 14.12
CA ILE A 643 1.19 43.74 13.23
C ILE A 643 1.48 45.14 12.67
N GLY A 644 1.41 45.27 11.34
CA GLY A 644 1.58 46.52 10.62
C GLY A 644 0.44 47.52 10.79
N LYS A 645 0.64 48.71 10.24
CA LYS A 645 -0.34 49.81 10.25
C LYS A 645 -1.47 49.53 9.28
N ASN A 646 -2.67 50.04 9.58
CA ASN A 646 -3.85 49.97 8.71
C ASN A 646 -4.34 48.54 8.35
N CYS A 647 -3.88 47.51 9.07
CA CYS A 647 -4.34 46.14 8.89
C CYS A 647 -5.83 45.98 9.22
N ARG A 648 -6.48 44.97 8.62
CA ARG A 648 -7.87 44.60 8.90
C ARG A 648 -7.99 43.09 9.13
N ILE A 649 -7.98 42.71 10.39
CA ILE A 649 -7.87 41.33 10.86
C ILE A 649 -9.20 40.90 11.47
N GLY A 650 -9.84 39.87 10.90
CA GLY A 650 -11.11 39.33 11.38
C GLY A 650 -12.19 39.22 10.29
N PRO A 651 -13.29 38.50 10.56
CA PRO A 651 -13.52 37.64 11.73
C PRO A 651 -12.77 36.30 11.67
N ASN A 652 -12.64 35.67 12.83
CA ASN A 652 -12.10 34.31 13.06
C ASN A 652 -10.66 34.12 12.57
N VAL A 653 -9.73 34.89 13.12
CA VAL A 653 -8.30 34.79 12.77
C VAL A 653 -7.48 34.36 13.98
N VAL A 654 -6.49 33.49 13.74
CA VAL A 654 -5.45 33.12 14.72
C VAL A 654 -4.09 33.48 14.15
N ILE A 655 -3.26 34.17 14.95
CA ILE A 655 -1.90 34.56 14.61
C ILE A 655 -0.96 33.97 15.66
N GLY A 656 -0.09 33.05 15.22
CA GLY A 656 0.86 32.32 16.05
C GLY A 656 2.08 33.13 16.49
N PRO A 657 2.99 32.51 17.26
CA PRO A 657 4.18 33.18 17.77
C PRO A 657 5.13 33.63 16.65
N ASN A 658 5.86 34.72 16.90
CA ASN A 658 6.86 35.32 16.02
C ASN A 658 6.35 35.75 14.62
N VAL A 659 5.04 35.68 14.35
CA VAL A 659 4.46 36.00 13.04
C VAL A 659 4.57 37.50 12.74
N VAL A 660 4.92 37.84 11.50
CA VAL A 660 5.03 39.23 11.04
C VAL A 660 4.00 39.54 9.96
N VAL A 661 3.11 40.48 10.24
CA VAL A 661 2.07 40.98 9.32
C VAL A 661 2.45 42.41 8.90
N GLY A 662 2.63 42.63 7.60
CA GLY A 662 3.00 43.90 7.00
C GLY A 662 1.85 44.92 6.93
N ASP A 663 2.14 46.11 6.41
CA ASP A 663 1.19 47.23 6.42
C ASP A 663 0.00 46.97 5.48
N GLY A 664 -1.21 47.35 5.93
CA GLY A 664 -2.44 47.27 5.14
C GLY A 664 -2.93 45.85 4.82
N VAL A 665 -2.35 44.81 5.42
CA VAL A 665 -2.77 43.41 5.21
C VAL A 665 -4.20 43.17 5.73
N ARG A 666 -4.94 42.31 5.03
CA ARG A 666 -6.27 41.86 5.43
C ARG A 666 -6.30 40.35 5.69
N LEU A 667 -6.92 39.92 6.79
CA LEU A 667 -6.99 38.52 7.24
C LEU A 667 -8.44 38.15 7.61
N GLN A 668 -8.95 36.98 7.18
CA GLN A 668 -10.29 36.49 7.54
C GLN A 668 -10.38 34.96 7.57
N ARG A 669 -10.97 34.34 8.60
CA ARG A 669 -11.14 32.87 8.72
C ARG A 669 -9.83 32.11 8.43
N CYS A 670 -8.72 32.55 9.02
CA CYS A 670 -7.39 32.03 8.68
C CYS A 670 -6.51 31.84 9.91
N VAL A 671 -5.49 31.00 9.74
CA VAL A 671 -4.52 30.66 10.79
C VAL A 671 -3.13 30.88 10.23
N LEU A 672 -2.30 31.65 10.93
CA LEU A 672 -0.89 31.86 10.65
C LEU A 672 -0.08 31.10 11.70
N LEU A 673 0.67 30.06 11.32
CA LEU A 673 1.50 29.27 12.23
C LEU A 673 2.87 29.92 12.49
N GLU A 674 3.64 29.35 13.43
CA GLU A 674 4.86 29.97 13.97
C GLU A 674 5.85 30.48 12.91
N ASN A 675 6.48 31.63 13.17
CA ASN A 675 7.50 32.28 12.32
C ASN A 675 7.07 32.68 10.90
N SER A 676 5.79 32.47 10.53
CA SER A 676 5.26 32.86 9.22
C SER A 676 5.16 34.38 9.04
N LYS A 677 5.11 34.82 7.79
CA LYS A 677 5.20 36.24 7.40
C LYS A 677 4.18 36.53 6.31
N VAL A 678 3.45 37.63 6.44
CA VAL A 678 2.51 38.10 5.43
C VAL A 678 2.88 39.53 5.09
N LYS A 679 3.46 39.76 3.90
CA LYS A 679 3.93 41.09 3.49
C LYS A 679 2.76 42.03 3.14
N ASP A 680 3.09 43.31 3.03
CA ASP A 680 2.19 44.45 2.83
C ASP A 680 1.06 44.21 1.81
N HIS A 681 -0.13 44.70 2.14
CA HIS A 681 -1.34 44.70 1.31
C HIS A 681 -1.86 43.33 0.83
N ALA A 682 -1.34 42.21 1.33
CA ALA A 682 -1.86 40.88 1.04
C ALA A 682 -3.27 40.63 1.60
N TRP A 683 -4.00 39.69 0.99
CA TRP A 683 -5.36 39.27 1.39
C TRP A 683 -5.40 37.75 1.61
N VAL A 684 -5.51 37.33 2.87
CA VAL A 684 -5.52 35.90 3.25
C VAL A 684 -6.87 35.55 3.88
N LYS A 685 -7.66 34.73 3.19
CA LYS A 685 -9.04 34.36 3.58
C LYS A 685 -9.23 32.84 3.58
N SER A 686 -9.87 32.23 4.59
CA SER A 686 -10.12 30.77 4.59
C SER A 686 -8.86 29.97 4.25
N THR A 687 -7.75 30.23 4.96
CA THR A 687 -6.41 29.72 4.60
C THR A 687 -5.62 29.37 5.85
N ILE A 688 -4.77 28.35 5.77
CA ILE A 688 -3.76 28.05 6.79
C ILE A 688 -2.37 28.33 6.20
N VAL A 689 -1.64 29.28 6.77
CA VAL A 689 -0.24 29.56 6.44
C VAL A 689 0.62 28.74 7.40
N GLY A 690 1.34 27.77 6.86
CA GLY A 690 2.21 26.88 7.63
C GLY A 690 3.44 27.57 8.21
N TRP A 691 4.19 26.83 9.02
CA TRP A 691 5.39 27.31 9.70
C TRP A 691 6.39 27.95 8.72
N ASN A 692 7.15 28.94 9.20
CA ASN A 692 8.23 29.63 8.49
C ASN A 692 7.85 30.30 7.14
N SER A 693 6.59 30.19 6.70
CA SER A 693 6.14 30.51 5.35
C SER A 693 5.97 32.01 5.12
N SER A 694 6.24 32.48 3.90
CA SER A 694 6.12 33.88 3.49
C SER A 694 5.05 34.07 2.43
N VAL A 695 4.03 34.88 2.71
CA VAL A 695 3.05 35.38 1.72
C VAL A 695 3.53 36.73 1.17
N GLY A 696 3.60 36.86 -0.16
CA GLY A 696 4.12 38.04 -0.86
C GLY A 696 3.24 39.30 -0.75
N LYS A 697 3.82 40.45 -1.15
CA LYS A 697 3.11 41.74 -1.19
C LYS A 697 1.96 41.64 -2.20
N TRP A 698 0.81 42.22 -1.89
CA TRP A 698 -0.41 42.16 -2.72
C TRP A 698 -0.92 40.74 -3.07
N ALA A 699 -0.30 39.68 -2.53
CA ALA A 699 -0.70 38.31 -2.82
C ALA A 699 -2.06 37.98 -2.20
N ARG A 700 -2.82 37.10 -2.86
CA ARG A 700 -4.18 36.73 -2.47
C ARG A 700 -4.33 35.22 -2.33
N LEU A 701 -4.60 34.74 -1.11
CA LEU A 701 -4.81 33.32 -0.82
C LEU A 701 -6.25 33.11 -0.35
N GLU A 702 -7.02 32.26 -1.03
CA GLU A 702 -8.34 31.86 -0.53
C GLU A 702 -8.78 30.40 -0.77
N ASN A 703 -10.05 30.10 -0.45
CA ASN A 703 -10.73 28.84 -0.73
C ASN A 703 -10.10 27.56 -0.13
N VAL A 704 -9.71 27.60 1.16
CA VAL A 704 -9.05 26.49 1.87
C VAL A 704 -7.66 26.18 1.28
N THR A 705 -6.92 27.24 0.94
CA THR A 705 -5.48 27.15 0.68
C THR A 705 -4.75 26.73 1.95
N VAL A 706 -3.74 25.86 1.83
CA VAL A 706 -2.88 25.41 2.92
C VAL A 706 -1.44 25.43 2.44
N LEU A 707 -0.58 26.11 3.19
CA LEU A 707 0.86 26.05 2.98
C LEU A 707 1.48 25.03 3.95
N GLY A 708 2.46 24.26 3.49
CA GLY A 708 3.34 23.48 4.33
C GLY A 708 4.34 24.35 5.11
N ASP A 709 5.38 23.72 5.64
CA ASP A 709 6.52 24.42 6.24
C ASP A 709 7.40 25.08 5.15
N ASP A 710 7.96 26.26 5.42
CA ASP A 710 8.91 26.97 4.54
C ASP A 710 8.38 27.15 3.08
N VAL A 711 7.15 27.65 2.95
CA VAL A 711 6.55 27.97 1.64
C VAL A 711 6.60 29.47 1.39
N THR A 712 7.16 29.88 0.25
CA THR A 712 7.21 31.28 -0.21
C THR A 712 6.27 31.51 -1.38
N ILE A 713 5.17 32.22 -1.14
CA ILE A 713 4.36 32.82 -2.20
C ILE A 713 5.03 34.14 -2.63
N ALA A 714 5.25 34.32 -3.93
CA ALA A 714 5.80 35.56 -4.48
C ALA A 714 4.79 36.72 -4.37
N ASP A 715 5.29 37.92 -4.61
CA ASP A 715 4.47 39.14 -4.62
C ASP A 715 3.50 39.09 -5.83
N GLU A 716 2.32 39.68 -5.69
CA GLU A 716 1.22 39.76 -6.68
C GLU A 716 0.58 38.42 -7.12
N VAL A 717 0.93 37.29 -6.49
CA VAL A 717 0.38 35.95 -6.81
C VAL A 717 -1.01 35.69 -6.17
N TYR A 718 -1.91 35.08 -6.96
CA TYR A 718 -3.20 34.55 -6.53
C TYR A 718 -3.18 33.03 -6.32
N VAL A 719 -3.81 32.53 -5.25
CA VAL A 719 -3.94 31.09 -4.92
C VAL A 719 -5.37 30.77 -4.48
N ASN A 720 -6.02 29.85 -5.20
CA ASN A 720 -7.39 29.40 -4.99
C ASN A 720 -7.42 27.92 -4.57
N GLY A 721 -7.50 27.64 -3.27
CA GLY A 721 -7.55 26.28 -2.74
C GLY A 721 -6.28 25.46 -2.99
N GLY A 722 -5.11 26.10 -3.02
CA GLY A 722 -3.83 25.43 -3.22
C GLY A 722 -3.39 24.67 -1.97
N SER A 723 -3.10 23.38 -2.10
CA SER A 723 -2.49 22.56 -1.05
C SER A 723 -1.00 22.40 -1.38
N ILE A 724 -0.18 23.30 -0.84
CA ILE A 724 1.21 23.49 -1.27
C ILE A 724 2.15 22.77 -0.29
N LEU A 725 2.93 21.82 -0.78
CA LEU A 725 3.85 21.03 0.03
C LEU A 725 5.01 21.88 0.61
N PRO A 726 5.72 21.40 1.65
CA PRO A 726 6.84 22.13 2.25
C PRO A 726 7.99 22.46 1.28
N HIS A 727 8.75 23.51 1.59
CA HIS A 727 9.93 23.97 0.84
C HIS A 727 9.62 24.34 -0.62
N LYS A 728 8.59 25.17 -0.84
CA LYS A 728 8.10 25.54 -2.20
C LYS A 728 8.07 27.03 -2.42
N SER A 729 8.44 27.46 -3.63
CA SER A 729 8.28 28.85 -4.09
C SER A 729 7.24 28.94 -5.20
N ILE A 730 6.13 29.62 -4.93
CA ILE A 730 5.03 29.83 -5.89
C ILE A 730 5.20 31.20 -6.54
N LYS A 731 5.39 31.22 -7.86
CA LYS A 731 5.67 32.44 -8.67
C LYS A 731 4.64 32.69 -9.78
N GLN A 732 3.55 31.93 -9.78
CA GLN A 732 2.49 31.95 -10.78
C GLN A 732 1.15 31.71 -10.08
N ASN A 733 0.05 32.19 -10.68
CA ASN A 733 -1.28 32.03 -10.10
C ASN A 733 -1.72 30.55 -10.10
N ILE A 734 -2.50 30.20 -9.09
CA ILE A 734 -3.16 28.90 -8.95
C ILE A 734 -4.66 29.17 -8.93
N ASP A 735 -5.28 29.24 -10.11
CA ASP A 735 -6.68 29.65 -10.27
C ASP A 735 -7.69 28.55 -9.90
N VAL A 736 -7.24 27.30 -9.75
CA VAL A 736 -8.05 26.11 -9.49
C VAL A 736 -7.44 25.31 -8.31
N PRO A 737 -8.26 24.78 -7.37
CA PRO A 737 -7.76 23.97 -6.26
C PRO A 737 -6.93 22.76 -6.72
N ALA A 738 -5.69 22.70 -6.25
CA ALA A 738 -4.70 21.71 -6.67
C ALA A 738 -3.68 21.42 -5.55
N ILE A 739 -3.08 20.23 -5.57
CA ILE A 739 -1.93 19.91 -4.74
C ILE A 739 -0.66 20.32 -5.51
N ILE A 740 0.16 21.19 -4.92
CA ILE A 740 1.41 21.67 -5.52
C ILE A 740 2.58 21.00 -4.82
N MET A 741 3.31 20.15 -5.55
CA MET A 741 4.26 19.16 -5.00
C MET A 741 5.73 19.54 -5.09
#